data_AF-A0A1Q5U9R3-F1
#
_entry.id   AF-A0A1Q5U9R3-F1
#
_cell.length_a   1.000
_cell.length_b   1.000
_cell.length_c   1.000
_cell.angle_alpha   90.00
_cell.angle_beta   90.00
_cell.angle_gamma   90.00
#
_symmetry.space_group_name_H-M   'P 1'
#
loop_
_entity.id
_entity.type
_entity.pdbx_description
1 polymer ?
#
loop_
_entity_poly.entity_id
_entity_poly.type
_entity_poly.pdbx_seq_one_letter_code
_entity_poly.pdbx_strand_id
1 'polypeptide(L)'
;MASMTRWTYDPVARVWPRVMWVSSHDLKTWSDPIWGDAWGIDPALFQDPATQKVYLNLMAPNNNVDRIWGIYQCQVDVDSGRCIGEYNSIWNGTLAHSSSARPEGPKMFKRDNWYYLLIAEGGTDDLHRASIARSASPEGPWEAAPNNPILFNGAYGYDNLTVQSTGHATHFDTPDGESYLAFLARRKINGSSPLGRETFISPVQWKNGWPIVNGGEPIRLSQSFGNTTDQVSPPKQFTDNFDQANLDPSWYQLRIPYTQNFMMKKNNANGITFKPNAFGLSDRDTPAAVLRKQKSLNMTFSAQLLPTKSGLGYGETVGISAYLSELQHQDIAVSGCVNSTGMCIFTRLMMNSTVQYDQVKLNSATIPSDLTLHIRAEPLSYTLGYSFGMNGTKHWLKELSSSWLAFAPTNWFVFEGASFALFATGTGQPWPTHAPEVGFSRVTETYYVENIPDHDKCSDISDYSSLKMSTAAVFGSTGAVGSQILATLLASDTFSFVKTVSRRIPSTQSAKLEALQESDTSKWAEKLDSLNPKPSVVFNAVGTTRAAAGGIQNQWKIDHDLCIENARAAKAAGVRTYVFISSAGTRGFLSNHVPYSKMKVGVEDAIKELGFEHAIILRPGMILGRETPKAAFFESIVGNLNKLGQGIQDRIGMRHRSCTDVDILELWKTD
;
A
#
# COMPACT_ATOMS: atom_id res chain seq x y z
N MET A 1 -17.25 20.24 -4.81
CA MET A 1 -16.63 18.90 -4.83
C MET A 1 -16.47 18.46 -6.27
N ALA A 2 -15.30 17.92 -6.64
CA ALA A 2 -15.09 17.26 -7.93
C ALA A 2 -15.05 15.75 -7.74
N SER A 3 -15.54 15.00 -8.72
CA SER A 3 -15.60 13.55 -8.72
C SER A 3 -15.68 13.02 -10.15
N MET A 4 -15.89 11.72 -10.31
CA MET A 4 -15.95 11.08 -11.62
C MET A 4 -16.89 9.87 -11.59
N THR A 5 -17.37 9.43 -12.76
CA THR A 5 -18.06 8.14 -12.86
C THR A 5 -17.11 6.98 -12.57
N ARG A 6 -17.65 5.77 -12.44
CA ARG A 6 -16.84 4.58 -12.17
C ARG A 6 -15.83 4.34 -13.29
N TRP A 7 -14.55 4.44 -12.96
CA TRP A 7 -13.49 3.85 -13.75
C TRP A 7 -13.52 2.32 -13.56
N THR A 8 -13.63 1.57 -14.65
CA THR A 8 -13.59 0.11 -14.59
C THR A 8 -12.43 -0.38 -15.45
N TYR A 9 -11.55 -1.16 -14.84
CA TYR A 9 -10.36 -1.72 -15.46
C TYR A 9 -10.31 -3.24 -15.23
N ASP A 10 -11.42 -3.94 -15.52
CA ASP A 10 -11.47 -5.40 -15.42
C ASP A 10 -11.47 -6.06 -16.82
N PRO A 11 -11.31 -7.39 -16.92
CA PRO A 11 -11.22 -8.09 -18.20
C PRO A 11 -12.48 -8.00 -19.07
N VAL A 12 -13.63 -7.66 -18.47
CA VAL A 12 -14.96 -7.76 -19.08
C VAL A 12 -15.54 -6.39 -19.40
N ALA A 13 -15.20 -5.36 -18.62
CA ALA A 13 -15.67 -3.99 -18.81
C ALA A 13 -14.52 -2.98 -18.60
N ARG A 14 -14.14 -2.31 -19.70
CA ARG A 14 -13.21 -1.18 -19.66
C ARG A 14 -13.97 0.10 -19.93
N VAL A 15 -14.17 0.90 -18.88
CA VAL A 15 -14.94 2.15 -18.95
C VAL A 15 -14.05 3.27 -18.45
N TRP A 16 -13.77 4.25 -19.29
CA TRP A 16 -13.15 5.51 -18.87
C TRP A 16 -14.17 6.38 -18.15
N PRO A 17 -13.80 7.01 -17.04
CA PRO A 17 -14.73 7.80 -16.28
C PRO A 17 -14.94 9.16 -16.94
N ARG A 18 -16.08 9.78 -16.67
CA ARG A 18 -16.33 11.20 -16.95
C ARG A 18 -16.21 11.97 -15.66
N VAL A 19 -15.51 13.11 -15.71
CA VAL A 19 -15.36 13.99 -14.55
C VAL A 19 -16.62 14.83 -14.36
N MET A 20 -16.93 15.15 -13.11
CA MET A 20 -18.01 16.05 -12.74
C MET A 20 -17.67 16.87 -11.51
N TRP A 21 -18.42 17.92 -11.28
CA TRP A 21 -18.42 18.61 -10.00
C TRP A 21 -19.80 19.07 -9.59
N VAL A 22 -19.97 19.17 -8.28
CA VAL A 22 -21.19 19.63 -7.60
C VAL A 22 -20.82 20.67 -6.56
N SER A 23 -21.73 21.60 -6.31
CA SER A 23 -21.59 22.62 -5.27
C SER A 23 -22.58 22.39 -4.14
N SER A 24 -22.24 22.86 -2.95
CA SER A 24 -23.10 22.83 -1.78
C SER A 24 -22.75 24.00 -0.88
N HIS A 25 -23.77 24.66 -0.33
CA HIS A 25 -23.63 25.78 0.60
C HIS A 25 -23.65 25.33 2.07
N ASP A 26 -24.16 24.12 2.35
CA ASP A 26 -24.40 23.58 3.68
C ASP A 26 -23.78 22.17 3.89
N LEU A 27 -23.10 21.64 2.87
CA LEU A 27 -22.54 20.28 2.80
C LEU A 27 -23.58 19.15 2.96
N LYS A 28 -24.87 19.47 2.82
CA LYS A 28 -25.99 18.52 2.92
C LYS A 28 -26.76 18.46 1.61
N THR A 29 -27.06 19.62 1.07
CA THR A 29 -27.83 19.81 -0.15
C THR A 29 -26.87 20.13 -1.29
N TRP A 30 -26.88 19.32 -2.33
CA TRP A 30 -25.92 19.40 -3.44
C TRP A 30 -26.64 19.76 -4.73
N SER A 31 -25.96 20.51 -5.60
CA SER A 31 -26.44 20.81 -6.95
C SER A 31 -26.49 19.56 -7.82
N ASP A 32 -27.19 19.66 -8.95
CA ASP A 32 -26.99 18.72 -10.06
C ASP A 32 -25.52 18.76 -10.54
N PRO A 33 -24.99 17.64 -11.06
CA PRO A 33 -23.61 17.56 -11.53
C PRO A 33 -23.40 18.35 -12.81
N ILE A 34 -22.33 19.15 -12.83
CA ILE A 34 -21.77 19.74 -14.04
C ILE A 34 -20.71 18.78 -14.57
N TRP A 35 -20.86 18.37 -15.83
CA TRP A 35 -20.02 17.34 -16.45
C TRP A 35 -18.89 17.96 -17.25
N GLY A 36 -17.66 17.45 -17.07
CA GLY A 36 -16.51 17.80 -17.88
C GLY A 36 -16.02 16.63 -18.75
N ASP A 37 -15.39 16.96 -19.87
CA ASP A 37 -14.88 15.99 -20.85
C ASP A 37 -13.35 15.77 -20.75
N ALA A 38 -12.70 16.37 -19.74
CA ALA A 38 -11.28 16.17 -19.50
C ALA A 38 -11.00 14.69 -19.18
N TRP A 39 -10.03 14.12 -19.88
CA TRP A 39 -9.74 12.68 -19.81
C TRP A 39 -8.83 12.35 -18.64
N GLY A 40 -9.28 11.58 -17.66
CA GLY A 40 -8.41 11.03 -16.62
C GLY A 40 -9.15 10.70 -15.33
N ILE A 41 -8.40 10.51 -14.25
CA ILE A 41 -8.94 10.15 -12.92
C ILE A 41 -8.47 11.10 -11.83
N ASP A 42 -9.11 11.01 -10.67
CA ASP A 42 -8.83 11.83 -9.48
C ASP A 42 -8.93 13.35 -9.70
N PRO A 43 -10.06 13.86 -10.22
CA PRO A 43 -10.21 15.27 -10.50
C PRO A 43 -10.19 16.11 -9.22
N ALA A 44 -9.39 17.17 -9.23
CA ALA A 44 -9.29 18.15 -8.16
C ALA A 44 -9.33 19.57 -8.73
N LEU A 45 -10.30 20.36 -8.27
CA LEU A 45 -10.40 21.78 -8.60
C LEU A 45 -9.55 22.60 -7.63
N PHE A 46 -8.77 23.53 -8.18
CA PHE A 46 -8.04 24.54 -7.44
C PHE A 46 -8.46 25.92 -7.94
N GLN A 47 -8.99 26.75 -7.04
CA GLN A 47 -9.27 28.15 -7.34
C GLN A 47 -8.05 28.99 -6.91
N ASP A 48 -7.39 29.62 -7.87
CA ASP A 48 -6.26 30.49 -7.56
C ASP A 48 -6.76 31.74 -6.83
N PRO A 49 -6.33 31.99 -5.59
CA PRO A 49 -6.75 33.17 -4.85
C PRO A 49 -6.30 34.49 -5.49
N ALA A 50 -5.23 34.49 -6.30
CA ALA A 50 -4.72 35.71 -6.93
C ALA A 50 -5.53 36.11 -8.18
N THR A 51 -5.84 35.17 -9.05
CA THR A 51 -6.51 35.45 -10.33
C THR A 51 -7.99 35.08 -10.36
N GLN A 52 -8.48 34.35 -9.34
CA GLN A 52 -9.82 33.74 -9.29
C GLN A 52 -10.11 32.70 -10.37
N LYS A 53 -9.12 32.36 -11.20
CA LYS A 53 -9.23 31.27 -12.17
C LYS A 53 -9.34 29.93 -11.44
N VAL A 54 -10.10 29.02 -12.02
CA VAL A 54 -10.23 27.65 -11.52
C VAL A 54 -9.46 26.71 -12.45
N TYR A 55 -8.65 25.85 -11.86
CA TYR A 55 -7.84 24.86 -12.55
C TYR A 55 -8.32 23.46 -12.17
N LEU A 56 -8.57 22.63 -13.17
CA LEU A 56 -8.79 21.20 -12.99
C LEU A 56 -7.45 20.47 -13.07
N ASN A 57 -7.10 19.73 -12.02
CA ASN A 57 -5.92 18.88 -11.95
C ASN A 57 -6.37 17.42 -11.85
N LEU A 58 -5.77 16.52 -12.62
CA LEU A 58 -6.13 15.10 -12.61
C LEU A 58 -4.98 14.23 -13.15
N MET A 59 -5.00 12.92 -12.90
CA MET A 59 -4.06 11.99 -13.55
C MET A 59 -4.58 11.58 -14.92
N ALA A 60 -3.73 11.69 -15.94
CA ALA A 60 -4.06 11.22 -17.28
C ALA A 60 -2.85 10.62 -18.01
N PRO A 61 -3.09 9.75 -19.00
CA PRO A 61 -2.04 9.31 -19.89
C PRO A 61 -1.82 10.31 -21.02
N ASN A 62 -0.60 10.33 -21.58
CA ASN A 62 -0.29 11.07 -22.81
C ASN A 62 -1.18 10.67 -24.00
N ASN A 63 -1.48 9.37 -24.12
CA ASN A 63 -2.38 8.81 -25.11
C ASN A 63 -2.80 7.39 -24.70
N ASN A 64 -3.70 6.75 -25.46
CA ASN A 64 -4.25 5.43 -25.11
C ASN A 64 -3.33 4.26 -25.54
N VAL A 65 -2.23 4.57 -26.24
CA VAL A 65 -1.26 3.60 -26.78
C VAL A 65 -0.11 3.40 -25.79
N ASP A 66 0.68 4.46 -25.55
CA ASP A 66 1.88 4.41 -24.70
C ASP A 66 1.49 4.42 -23.22
N ARG A 67 0.40 5.12 -22.89
CA ARG A 67 -0.14 5.26 -21.53
C ARG A 67 0.92 5.71 -20.54
N ILE A 68 1.70 6.71 -20.92
CA ILE A 68 2.66 7.34 -20.03
C ILE A 68 1.90 8.35 -19.18
N TRP A 69 1.90 8.14 -17.86
CA TRP A 69 1.03 8.86 -16.93
C TRP A 69 1.71 10.10 -16.34
N GLY A 70 0.92 11.17 -16.19
CA GLY A 70 1.32 12.42 -15.55
C GLY A 70 0.12 13.12 -14.90
N ILE A 71 0.40 14.22 -14.20
CA ILE A 71 -0.63 15.15 -13.74
C ILE A 71 -0.90 16.14 -14.85
N TYR A 72 -2.14 16.15 -15.32
CA TYR A 72 -2.61 17.08 -16.34
C TYR A 72 -3.48 18.16 -15.74
N GLN A 73 -3.42 19.33 -16.37
CA GLN A 73 -4.17 20.50 -15.96
C GLN A 73 -4.79 21.23 -17.15
N CYS A 74 -5.96 21.81 -16.94
CA CYS A 74 -6.48 22.92 -17.73
C CYS A 74 -7.15 23.95 -16.81
N GLN A 75 -7.21 25.22 -17.23
CA GLN A 75 -8.19 26.14 -16.65
C GLN A 75 -9.59 25.61 -17.00
N VAL A 76 -10.56 25.71 -16.12
CA VAL A 76 -11.91 25.18 -16.34
C VAL A 76 -12.97 26.25 -16.14
N ASP A 77 -13.95 26.26 -17.04
CA ASP A 77 -15.22 26.92 -16.83
C ASP A 77 -16.11 26.00 -15.97
N VAL A 78 -16.29 26.39 -14.71
CA VAL A 78 -17.04 25.61 -13.72
C VAL A 78 -18.53 25.55 -14.01
N ASP A 79 -19.08 26.43 -14.85
CA ASP A 79 -20.50 26.40 -15.23
C ASP A 79 -20.73 25.44 -16.41
N SER A 80 -19.81 25.40 -17.36
CA SER A 80 -19.99 24.62 -18.59
C SER A 80 -19.29 23.27 -18.63
N GLY A 81 -18.34 22.99 -17.72
CA GLY A 81 -17.58 21.73 -17.77
C GLY A 81 -16.30 21.78 -18.62
N ARG A 82 -16.08 22.87 -19.35
CA ARG A 82 -15.10 22.91 -20.45
C ARG A 82 -13.74 23.41 -20.00
N CYS A 83 -12.68 22.80 -20.53
CA CYS A 83 -11.35 23.39 -20.45
C CYS A 83 -11.31 24.71 -21.24
N ILE A 84 -10.71 25.73 -20.63
CA ILE A 84 -10.35 26.99 -21.23
C ILE A 84 -8.86 26.89 -21.59
N GLY A 85 -8.56 26.93 -22.89
CA GLY A 85 -7.20 26.78 -23.38
C GLY A 85 -6.75 25.32 -23.43
N GLU A 86 -5.45 25.11 -23.23
CA GLU A 86 -4.81 23.80 -23.41
C GLU A 86 -4.97 22.88 -22.20
N TYR A 87 -4.93 21.59 -22.47
CA TYR A 87 -4.93 20.51 -21.48
C TYR A 87 -3.56 19.83 -21.49
N ASN A 88 -2.71 20.19 -20.52
CA ASN A 88 -1.27 19.93 -20.56
C ASN A 88 -0.80 19.12 -19.35
N SER A 89 0.19 18.25 -19.56
CA SER A 89 0.91 17.62 -18.45
C SER A 89 1.78 18.68 -17.76
N ILE A 90 1.58 18.87 -16.46
CA ILE A 90 2.30 19.87 -15.66
C ILE A 90 3.40 19.24 -14.80
N TRP A 91 3.22 17.99 -14.36
CA TRP A 91 4.21 17.29 -13.55
C TRP A 91 4.09 15.77 -13.67
N ASN A 92 5.22 15.08 -13.80
CA ASN A 92 5.29 13.63 -13.99
C ASN A 92 5.55 12.87 -12.68
N GLY A 93 5.63 13.56 -11.55
CA GLY A 93 6.00 12.99 -10.26
C GLY A 93 7.51 12.83 -10.06
N THR A 94 7.90 12.00 -9.10
CA THR A 94 9.30 11.70 -8.74
C THR A 94 9.76 10.33 -9.21
N LEU A 95 8.82 9.43 -9.52
CA LEU A 95 9.15 8.10 -10.04
C LEU A 95 9.57 8.16 -11.52
N ALA A 96 10.22 7.09 -11.98
CA ALA A 96 10.59 6.94 -13.38
C ALA A 96 9.35 7.07 -14.29
N HIS A 97 9.36 8.10 -15.14
CA HIS A 97 8.24 8.43 -16.03
C HIS A 97 7.96 7.30 -17.03
N SER A 98 6.91 6.54 -16.75
CA SER A 98 6.61 5.28 -17.43
C SER A 98 5.12 4.92 -17.29
N SER A 99 4.69 3.87 -18.00
CA SER A 99 3.30 3.40 -17.94
C SER A 99 2.88 2.80 -16.59
N SER A 100 3.84 2.53 -15.71
CA SER A 100 3.62 2.00 -14.35
C SER A 100 3.75 3.05 -13.23
N ALA A 101 4.18 4.29 -13.52
CA ALA A 101 4.48 5.29 -12.49
C ALA A 101 3.24 5.73 -11.67
N ARG A 102 2.10 5.89 -12.37
CA ARG A 102 0.79 6.27 -11.81
C ARG A 102 0.85 7.46 -10.81
N PRO A 103 1.39 8.63 -11.21
CA PRO A 103 1.27 9.85 -10.41
C PRO A 103 -0.21 10.28 -10.39
N GLU A 104 -0.87 10.13 -9.24
CA GLU A 104 -2.32 10.24 -9.09
C GLU A 104 -2.75 11.17 -7.94
N GLY A 105 -4.06 11.29 -7.72
CA GLY A 105 -4.61 12.01 -6.58
C GLY A 105 -4.20 13.48 -6.40
N PRO A 106 -4.01 14.31 -7.44
CA PRO A 106 -3.43 15.65 -7.27
C PRO A 106 -4.25 16.52 -6.31
N LYS A 107 -3.56 17.26 -5.44
CA LYS A 107 -4.10 18.28 -4.53
C LYS A 107 -3.21 19.52 -4.64
N MET A 108 -3.74 20.54 -5.29
CA MET A 108 -3.07 21.83 -5.40
C MET A 108 -3.56 22.78 -4.32
N PHE A 109 -2.64 23.49 -3.69
CA PHE A 109 -2.95 24.54 -2.72
C PHE A 109 -1.89 25.64 -2.77
N LYS A 110 -2.23 26.83 -2.29
CA LYS A 110 -1.29 27.95 -2.18
C LYS A 110 -0.92 28.15 -0.71
N ARG A 111 0.37 28.31 -0.43
CA ARG A 111 0.89 28.67 0.90
C ARG A 111 2.06 29.62 0.73
N ASP A 112 2.02 30.73 1.47
CA ASP A 112 2.95 31.85 1.33
C ASP A 112 3.05 32.30 -0.15
N ASN A 113 4.26 32.34 -0.70
CA ASN A 113 4.53 32.75 -2.08
C ASN A 113 4.56 31.57 -3.07
N TRP A 114 4.15 30.37 -2.66
CA TRP A 114 4.27 29.15 -3.46
C TRP A 114 2.93 28.48 -3.71
N TYR A 115 2.75 27.96 -4.92
CA TYR A 115 1.76 26.94 -5.23
C TYR A 115 2.41 25.58 -4.97
N TYR A 116 1.73 24.69 -4.26
CA TYR A 116 2.16 23.32 -4.01
C TYR A 116 1.25 22.35 -4.75
N LEU A 117 1.85 21.30 -5.31
CA LEU A 117 1.16 20.19 -5.94
C LEU A 117 1.55 18.91 -5.20
N LEU A 118 0.63 18.40 -4.40
CA LEU A 118 0.75 17.14 -3.66
C LEU A 118 0.08 16.03 -4.48
N ILE A 119 0.77 14.91 -4.68
CA ILE A 119 0.30 13.76 -5.46
C ILE A 119 0.53 12.46 -4.68
N ALA A 120 -0.10 11.39 -5.14
CA ALA A 120 0.25 10.02 -4.80
C ALA A 120 1.06 9.37 -5.93
N GLU A 121 1.94 8.43 -5.58
CA GLU A 121 2.72 7.66 -6.57
C GLU A 121 2.91 6.20 -6.12
N GLY A 122 3.27 5.33 -7.07
CA GLY A 122 3.59 3.92 -6.77
C GLY A 122 2.38 2.97 -6.74
N GLY A 123 1.20 3.44 -7.16
CA GLY A 123 -0.05 2.70 -7.02
C GLY A 123 -0.60 2.75 -5.59
N THR A 124 -1.67 2.00 -5.29
CA THR A 124 -2.41 2.09 -4.02
C THR A 124 -2.12 0.97 -3.00
N ASP A 125 -1.12 0.12 -3.27
CA ASP A 125 -0.75 -1.03 -2.43
C ASP A 125 0.58 -0.79 -1.70
N ASP A 126 1.49 -1.76 -1.63
CA ASP A 126 2.70 -1.70 -0.80
C ASP A 126 3.66 -0.55 -1.16
N LEU A 127 3.64 -0.11 -2.42
CA LEU A 127 4.48 0.98 -2.94
C LEU A 127 3.84 2.38 -2.84
N HIS A 128 2.63 2.47 -2.27
CA HIS A 128 1.89 3.73 -2.21
C HIS A 128 2.61 4.75 -1.34
N ARG A 129 2.79 5.96 -1.87
CA ARG A 129 3.47 7.08 -1.22
C ARG A 129 2.85 8.41 -1.62
N ALA A 130 3.12 9.47 -0.86
CA ALA A 130 2.80 10.84 -1.24
C ALA A 130 4.08 11.66 -1.52
N SER A 131 4.04 12.44 -2.59
CA SER A 131 5.13 13.30 -3.06
C SER A 131 4.60 14.71 -3.33
N ILE A 132 5.43 15.73 -3.11
CA ILE A 132 5.06 17.13 -3.28
C ILE A 132 6.08 17.90 -4.10
N ALA A 133 5.59 18.85 -4.90
CA ALA A 133 6.39 19.84 -5.60
C ALA A 133 5.82 21.24 -5.38
N ARG A 134 6.59 22.28 -5.70
CA ARG A 134 6.12 23.68 -5.64
C ARG A 134 6.48 24.48 -6.88
N SER A 135 5.77 25.57 -7.13
CA SER A 135 6.04 26.51 -8.20
C SER A 135 5.60 27.94 -7.85
N ALA A 136 6.18 28.92 -8.53
CA ALA A 136 5.76 30.32 -8.44
C ALA A 136 4.47 30.62 -9.23
N SER A 137 4.03 29.70 -10.10
CA SER A 137 2.76 29.77 -10.84
C SER A 137 1.97 28.46 -10.67
N PRO A 138 0.62 28.49 -10.73
CA PRO A 138 -0.20 27.29 -10.64
C PRO A 138 -0.04 26.35 -11.85
N GLU A 139 0.61 26.79 -12.93
CA GLU A 139 0.90 25.99 -14.13
C GLU A 139 2.32 25.38 -14.11
N GLY A 140 3.21 25.83 -13.22
CA GLY A 140 4.60 25.38 -13.14
C GLY A 140 5.62 26.42 -13.66
N PRO A 141 6.88 26.01 -13.90
CA PRO A 141 7.43 24.66 -13.74
C PRO A 141 7.52 24.24 -12.27
N TRP A 142 7.49 22.94 -12.01
CA TRP A 142 7.42 22.38 -10.66
C TRP A 142 8.80 21.92 -10.15
N GLU A 143 9.21 22.45 -9.00
CA GLU A 143 10.39 22.01 -8.23
C GLU A 143 9.94 20.92 -7.24
N ALA A 144 10.51 19.71 -7.34
CA ALA A 144 10.18 18.64 -6.41
C ALA A 144 10.82 18.88 -5.02
N ALA A 145 10.11 18.49 -3.95
CA ALA A 145 10.65 18.57 -2.60
C ALA A 145 11.90 17.69 -2.45
N PRO A 146 12.97 18.19 -1.80
CA PRO A 146 14.20 17.42 -1.59
C PRO A 146 14.01 16.25 -0.61
N ASN A 147 12.94 16.27 0.18
CA ASN A 147 12.58 15.23 1.15
C ASN A 147 11.47 14.29 0.67
N ASN A 148 11.18 14.25 -0.64
CA ASN A 148 10.25 13.27 -1.18
C ASN A 148 10.76 11.82 -1.02
N PRO A 149 9.86 10.83 -0.87
CA PRO A 149 8.43 11.00 -0.60
C PRO A 149 8.20 11.55 0.81
N ILE A 150 7.23 12.45 0.99
CA ILE A 150 6.93 13.05 2.29
C ILE A 150 6.12 12.11 3.21
N LEU A 151 5.53 11.06 2.65
CA LEU A 151 4.79 10.02 3.35
C LEU A 151 4.98 8.67 2.64
N PHE A 152 5.62 7.71 3.29
CA PHE A 152 5.82 6.36 2.74
C PHE A 152 6.15 5.33 3.84
N ASN A 153 5.14 4.70 4.43
CA ASN A 153 5.36 3.63 5.41
C ASN A 153 6.06 2.40 4.82
N GLY A 154 5.93 2.15 3.51
CA GLY A 154 6.65 1.07 2.84
C GLY A 154 8.17 1.21 2.94
N ALA A 155 8.70 2.41 3.22
CA ALA A 155 10.11 2.66 3.53
C ALA A 155 10.61 1.93 4.80
N TYR A 156 9.74 1.29 5.58
CA TYR A 156 10.11 0.53 6.78
C TYR A 156 9.86 -0.97 6.63
N GLY A 157 9.52 -1.43 5.41
CA GLY A 157 9.15 -2.82 5.10
C GLY A 157 7.65 -3.04 5.05
N TYR A 158 7.18 -3.82 4.07
CA TYR A 158 5.76 -3.96 3.73
C TYR A 158 4.93 -4.81 4.70
N ASP A 159 5.60 -5.53 5.60
CA ASP A 159 4.98 -6.38 6.63
C ASP A 159 5.49 -6.04 8.05
N ASN A 160 6.25 -4.94 8.18
CA ASN A 160 6.89 -4.54 9.43
C ASN A 160 6.08 -3.53 10.24
N LEU A 161 5.10 -2.87 9.61
CA LEU A 161 4.18 -1.95 10.24
C LEU A 161 2.75 -2.40 9.95
N THR A 162 1.88 -2.19 10.92
CA THR A 162 0.44 -2.46 10.83
C THR A 162 -0.22 -1.48 9.87
N VAL A 163 0.19 -0.21 9.89
CA VAL A 163 -0.27 0.81 8.93
C VAL A 163 0.60 0.73 7.67
N GLN A 164 -0.02 0.43 6.53
CA GLN A 164 0.65 0.30 5.24
C GLN A 164 -0.10 1.06 4.15
N SER A 165 0.50 1.14 2.96
CA SER A 165 -0.11 1.77 1.77
C SER A 165 -0.51 3.24 1.99
N THR A 166 0.31 3.98 2.74
CA THR A 166 0.09 5.39 3.08
C THR A 166 0.24 6.30 1.87
N GLY A 167 -0.81 7.00 1.46
CA GLY A 167 -0.74 7.92 0.32
C GLY A 167 -2.06 8.64 0.05
N HIS A 168 -2.20 9.20 -1.15
CA HIS A 168 -3.38 9.97 -1.56
C HIS A 168 -3.74 11.09 -0.57
N ALA A 169 -2.72 11.83 -0.12
CA ALA A 169 -2.82 12.79 0.96
C ALA A 169 -3.44 14.13 0.52
N THR A 170 -4.08 14.81 1.46
CA THR A 170 -4.63 16.17 1.33
C THR A 170 -4.16 17.01 2.53
N HIS A 171 -3.58 18.17 2.25
CA HIS A 171 -3.15 19.14 3.26
C HIS A 171 -4.29 20.06 3.68
N PHE A 172 -4.32 20.40 4.97
CA PHE A 172 -5.15 21.47 5.48
C PHE A 172 -4.49 22.13 6.70
N ASP A 173 -4.81 23.41 6.89
CA ASP A 173 -4.44 24.16 8.08
C ASP A 173 -5.69 24.35 8.96
N THR A 174 -5.51 24.31 10.28
CA THR A 174 -6.55 24.66 11.24
C THR A 174 -6.63 26.19 11.43
N PRO A 175 -7.71 26.72 12.03
CA PRO A 175 -7.85 28.16 12.28
C PRO A 175 -6.75 28.77 13.17
N ASP A 176 -6.13 27.97 14.03
CA ASP A 176 -4.99 28.33 14.89
C ASP A 176 -3.62 28.20 14.20
N GLY A 177 -3.59 27.75 12.94
CA GLY A 177 -2.40 27.72 12.10
C GLY A 177 -1.60 26.41 12.14
N GLU A 178 -2.12 25.37 12.81
CA GLU A 178 -1.52 24.04 12.80
C GLU A 178 -1.80 23.32 11.47
N SER A 179 -0.79 22.64 10.93
CA SER A 179 -0.89 21.95 9.64
C SER A 179 -1.05 20.45 9.81
N TYR A 180 -1.89 19.84 8.97
CA TYR A 180 -2.14 18.39 8.97
C TYR A 180 -2.20 17.84 7.54
N LEU A 181 -1.95 16.53 7.42
CA LEU A 181 -2.35 15.73 6.27
C LEU A 181 -3.45 14.76 6.67
N ALA A 182 -4.54 14.74 5.91
CA ALA A 182 -5.45 13.60 5.86
C ALA A 182 -5.06 12.70 4.67
N PHE A 183 -5.02 11.39 4.85
CA PHE A 183 -4.56 10.45 3.83
C PHE A 183 -5.21 9.08 3.99
N LEU A 184 -5.10 8.25 2.95
CA LEU A 184 -5.54 6.87 3.05
C LEU A 184 -4.37 5.96 3.47
N ALA A 185 -4.69 4.92 4.22
CA ALA A 185 -3.79 3.81 4.50
C ALA A 185 -4.61 2.55 4.77
N ARG A 186 -3.95 1.42 5.01
CA ARG A 186 -4.58 0.14 5.34
C ARG A 186 -4.04 -0.37 6.67
N ARG A 187 -4.87 -1.01 7.48
CA ARG A 187 -4.43 -1.89 8.57
C ARG A 187 -4.17 -3.29 8.03
N LYS A 188 -2.90 -3.63 7.80
CA LYS A 188 -2.44 -4.92 7.28
C LYS A 188 -2.13 -5.86 8.44
N ILE A 189 -3.01 -6.83 8.69
CA ILE A 189 -2.87 -7.85 9.73
C ILE A 189 -2.50 -9.16 9.06
N ASN A 190 -1.31 -9.69 9.37
CA ASN A 190 -0.78 -10.93 8.80
C ASN A 190 -0.92 -10.99 7.25
N GLY A 191 -0.51 -9.91 6.57
CA GLY A 191 -0.56 -9.81 5.11
C GLY A 191 -1.92 -9.44 4.51
N SER A 192 -2.97 -9.25 5.31
CA SER A 192 -4.33 -8.98 4.83
C SER A 192 -4.92 -7.68 5.40
N SER A 193 -5.76 -6.98 4.63
CA SER A 193 -6.45 -5.74 5.07
C SER A 193 -7.95 -5.80 4.77
N PRO A 194 -8.77 -6.55 5.53
CA PRO A 194 -10.17 -6.80 5.20
C PRO A 194 -11.05 -5.54 5.28
N LEU A 195 -10.62 -4.48 5.99
CA LEU A 195 -11.35 -3.22 6.05
C LEU A 195 -11.09 -2.31 4.83
N GLY A 196 -10.23 -2.73 3.90
CA GLY A 196 -9.83 -1.92 2.76
C GLY A 196 -8.99 -0.71 3.17
N ARG A 197 -9.16 0.40 2.45
CA ARG A 197 -8.46 1.67 2.71
C ARG A 197 -9.27 2.50 3.70
N GLU A 198 -8.62 2.93 4.76
CA GLU A 198 -9.17 3.71 5.86
C GLU A 198 -8.56 5.12 5.83
N THR A 199 -9.21 6.07 6.50
CA THR A 199 -8.74 7.47 6.59
C THR A 199 -7.88 7.66 7.83
N PHE A 200 -6.71 8.25 7.64
CA PHE A 200 -5.75 8.60 8.67
C PHE A 200 -5.47 10.10 8.62
N ILE A 201 -4.94 10.62 9.73
CA ILE A 201 -4.52 12.01 9.88
C ILE A 201 -3.18 12.05 10.61
N SER A 202 -2.29 12.97 10.23
CA SER A 202 -0.99 13.17 10.88
C SER A 202 -0.59 14.66 10.86
N PRO A 203 0.07 15.17 11.92
CA PRO A 203 0.57 16.54 11.95
C PRO A 203 1.68 16.77 10.92
N VAL A 204 1.81 18.02 10.49
CA VAL A 204 2.80 18.48 9.52
C VAL A 204 3.60 19.64 10.13
N GLN A 205 4.92 19.52 10.13
CA GLN A 205 5.80 20.67 10.36
C GLN A 205 6.35 21.20 9.05
N TRP A 206 6.44 22.52 8.91
CA TRP A 206 7.03 23.16 7.73
C TRP A 206 8.46 23.60 8.04
N LYS A 207 9.42 23.15 7.23
CA LYS A 207 10.84 23.51 7.37
C LYS A 207 11.40 23.92 6.01
N ASN A 208 11.99 25.11 5.95
CA ASN A 208 12.54 25.68 4.71
C ASN A 208 11.54 25.68 3.53
N GLY A 209 10.25 25.86 3.84
CA GLY A 209 9.17 25.82 2.83
C GLY A 209 8.80 24.41 2.34
N TRP A 210 9.13 23.35 3.08
CA TRP A 210 8.72 21.97 2.75
C TRP A 210 8.05 21.27 3.94
N PRO A 211 7.02 20.44 3.69
CA PRO A 211 6.33 19.73 4.76
C PRO A 211 7.13 18.51 5.24
N ILE A 212 7.09 18.29 6.55
CA ILE A 212 7.62 17.12 7.26
C ILE A 212 6.44 16.50 7.99
N VAL A 213 6.00 15.34 7.52
CA VAL A 213 4.85 14.61 8.08
C VAL A 213 5.31 13.82 9.29
N ASN A 214 4.59 13.89 10.40
CA ASN A 214 4.89 13.14 11.61
C ASN A 214 6.34 13.27 12.12
N GLY A 215 6.98 14.43 11.95
CA GLY A 215 8.40 14.60 12.30
C GLY A 215 9.39 13.78 11.45
N GLY A 216 8.93 13.14 10.37
CA GLY A 216 9.72 12.21 9.55
C GLY A 216 9.66 10.75 10.01
N GLU A 217 8.85 10.45 11.02
CA GLU A 217 8.66 9.12 11.59
C GLU A 217 7.53 8.33 10.89
N PRO A 218 7.55 6.98 10.92
CA PRO A 218 6.49 6.19 10.32
C PRO A 218 5.14 6.46 10.98
N ILE A 219 4.06 6.30 10.21
CA ILE A 219 2.70 6.38 10.75
C ILE A 219 2.40 5.08 11.50
N ARG A 220 1.93 5.19 12.75
CA ARG A 220 1.52 4.06 13.60
C ARG A 220 0.05 4.23 14.02
N LEU A 221 -0.58 3.16 14.51
CA LEU A 221 -2.00 3.19 14.91
C LEU A 221 -2.28 4.01 16.17
N SER A 222 -1.35 4.00 17.13
CA SER A 222 -1.51 4.60 18.44
C SER A 222 -0.63 5.83 18.58
N GLN A 223 -1.09 6.94 18.00
CA GLN A 223 -0.46 8.25 18.17
C GLN A 223 -1.54 9.28 18.54
N SER A 224 -1.53 9.72 19.80
CA SER A 224 -2.31 10.88 20.22
C SER A 224 -1.52 12.14 19.87
N PHE A 225 -2.19 13.14 19.31
CA PHE A 225 -1.61 14.44 19.00
C PHE A 225 -2.61 15.55 19.29
N GLY A 226 -2.09 16.74 19.59
CA GLY A 226 -2.91 17.86 20.04
C GLY A 226 -3.50 17.65 21.44
N ASN A 227 -4.48 18.48 21.80
CA ASN A 227 -5.09 18.52 23.14
C ASN A 227 -6.50 17.90 23.19
N THR A 228 -6.91 17.19 22.13
CA THR A 228 -8.25 16.61 22.04
C THR A 228 -8.30 15.31 22.82
N THR A 229 -9.39 15.06 23.55
CA THR A 229 -9.61 13.77 24.21
C THR A 229 -9.76 12.66 23.19
N ASP A 230 -9.01 11.57 23.37
CA ASP A 230 -9.09 10.40 22.50
C ASP A 230 -10.50 9.79 22.47
N GLN A 231 -10.86 9.22 21.32
CA GLN A 231 -12.13 8.50 21.16
C GLN A 231 -12.14 7.24 22.04
N VAL A 232 -13.30 6.94 22.62
CA VAL A 232 -13.48 5.71 23.40
C VAL A 232 -13.47 4.49 22.48
N SER A 233 -12.60 3.53 22.78
CA SER A 233 -12.51 2.24 22.08
C SER A 233 -12.81 1.08 23.04
N PRO A 234 -13.64 0.09 22.65
CA PRO A 234 -14.37 0.03 21.39
C PRO A 234 -15.53 1.05 21.37
N PRO A 235 -16.00 1.46 20.17
CA PRO A 235 -17.16 2.35 20.07
C PRO A 235 -18.41 1.71 20.68
N LYS A 236 -19.39 2.55 21.05
CA LYS A 236 -20.68 2.07 21.56
C LYS A 236 -21.37 1.18 20.51
N GLN A 237 -22.07 0.16 20.99
CA GLN A 237 -22.89 -0.69 20.14
C GLN A 237 -23.85 0.15 19.29
N PHE A 238 -23.89 -0.13 17.99
CA PHE A 238 -24.90 0.42 17.09
C PHE A 238 -26.13 -0.49 17.08
N THR A 239 -27.33 0.10 17.08
CA THR A 239 -28.60 -0.61 16.96
C THR A 239 -29.51 0.15 16.02
N ASP A 240 -30.07 -0.55 15.04
CA ASP A 240 -31.11 -0.04 14.15
C ASP A 240 -32.36 -0.92 14.29
N ASN A 241 -33.46 -0.34 14.79
CA ASN A 241 -34.75 -1.03 14.91
C ASN A 241 -35.67 -0.73 13.71
N PHE A 242 -35.18 0.03 12.72
CA PHE A 242 -35.94 0.44 11.54
C PHE A 242 -37.30 1.09 11.88
N ASP A 243 -37.36 1.82 12.99
CA ASP A 243 -38.55 2.53 13.48
C ASP A 243 -38.65 3.97 12.97
N GLN A 244 -37.57 4.46 12.35
CA GLN A 244 -37.52 5.78 11.73
C GLN A 244 -38.23 5.79 10.37
N ALA A 245 -38.63 6.99 9.94
CA ALA A 245 -39.32 7.16 8.65
C ALA A 245 -38.43 6.84 7.44
N ASN A 246 -37.13 7.08 7.57
CA ASN A 246 -36.12 6.84 6.55
C ASN A 246 -35.08 5.87 7.10
N LEU A 247 -34.41 5.16 6.19
CA LEU A 247 -33.27 4.32 6.53
C LEU A 247 -32.13 5.21 7.08
N ASP A 248 -31.42 4.71 8.09
CA ASP A 248 -30.25 5.42 8.64
C ASP A 248 -29.24 5.74 7.52
N PRO A 249 -28.70 6.97 7.44
CA PRO A 249 -27.87 7.43 6.33
C PRO A 249 -26.53 6.70 6.19
N SER A 250 -26.16 5.86 7.15
CA SER A 250 -24.96 5.03 7.06
C SER A 250 -25.18 3.67 6.38
N TRP A 251 -26.40 3.38 5.91
CA TRP A 251 -26.67 2.30 4.95
C TRP A 251 -26.45 2.76 3.50
N TYR A 252 -25.99 1.84 2.66
CA TYR A 252 -25.66 2.04 1.25
C TYR A 252 -26.43 1.05 0.38
N GLN A 253 -26.55 1.34 -0.91
CA GLN A 253 -27.03 0.39 -1.91
C GLN A 253 -25.93 0.10 -2.92
N LEU A 254 -25.94 -1.12 -3.47
CA LEU A 254 -25.10 -1.44 -4.61
C LEU A 254 -25.68 -0.76 -5.86
N ARG A 255 -24.87 0.05 -6.53
CA ARG A 255 -25.22 0.75 -7.79
C ARG A 255 -26.43 1.68 -7.61
N ILE A 256 -27.06 2.05 -8.72
CA ILE A 256 -28.26 2.89 -8.72
C ILE A 256 -29.48 1.97 -8.92
N PRO A 257 -30.45 1.96 -8.00
CA PRO A 257 -31.68 1.20 -8.18
C PRO A 257 -32.57 1.82 -9.26
N TYR A 258 -33.02 1.01 -10.23
CA TYR A 258 -34.01 1.42 -11.23
C TYR A 258 -35.43 1.49 -10.67
N THR A 259 -35.68 0.76 -9.58
CA THR A 259 -36.95 0.69 -8.86
C THR A 259 -36.66 0.57 -7.37
N GLN A 260 -37.62 0.96 -6.54
CA GLN A 260 -37.53 0.74 -5.10
C GLN A 260 -37.39 -0.76 -4.81
N ASN A 261 -36.33 -1.12 -4.07
CA ASN A 261 -35.96 -2.49 -3.72
C ASN A 261 -36.07 -2.81 -2.21
N PHE A 262 -36.41 -1.82 -1.38
CA PHE A 262 -36.78 -1.99 0.04
C PHE A 262 -37.85 -0.98 0.48
N MET A 263 -38.51 -1.26 1.60
CA MET A 263 -39.48 -0.37 2.25
C MET A 263 -39.34 -0.42 3.77
N MET A 264 -39.54 0.73 4.42
CA MET A 264 -39.67 0.82 5.87
C MET A 264 -41.07 0.40 6.29
N LYS A 265 -41.19 -0.64 7.13
CA LYS A 265 -42.44 -1.19 7.63
C LYS A 265 -42.88 -0.44 8.88
N LYS A 266 -44.10 0.12 8.85
CA LYS A 266 -44.68 0.93 9.93
C LYS A 266 -45.91 0.30 10.61
N ASN A 267 -46.29 -0.93 10.24
CA ASN A 267 -47.53 -1.56 10.69
C ASN A 267 -47.28 -2.80 11.56
N ASN A 268 -47.89 -2.85 12.75
CA ASN A 268 -47.87 -3.91 13.78
C ASN A 268 -46.49 -4.35 14.33
N ALA A 269 -45.41 -4.22 13.56
CA ALA A 269 -44.03 -4.37 13.98
C ALA A 269 -43.13 -3.55 13.03
N ASN A 270 -42.28 -2.69 13.60
CA ASN A 270 -41.31 -1.91 12.83
C ASN A 270 -40.26 -2.84 12.20
N GLY A 271 -39.71 -2.43 11.06
CA GLY A 271 -38.72 -3.23 10.33
C GLY A 271 -38.39 -2.67 8.95
N ILE A 272 -37.42 -3.29 8.29
CA ILE A 272 -37.14 -3.11 6.86
C ILE A 272 -37.62 -4.35 6.11
N THR A 273 -38.28 -4.15 4.98
CA THR A 273 -38.74 -5.21 4.09
C THR A 273 -38.12 -5.04 2.72
N PHE A 274 -37.82 -6.14 2.04
CA PHE A 274 -37.25 -6.10 0.70
C PHE A 274 -38.33 -6.34 -0.35
N LYS A 275 -38.09 -5.82 -1.56
CA LYS A 275 -38.78 -6.19 -2.80
C LYS A 275 -37.81 -7.03 -3.62
N PRO A 276 -37.73 -8.35 -3.37
CA PRO A 276 -36.70 -9.17 -3.99
C PRO A 276 -36.92 -9.24 -5.50
N ASN A 277 -35.82 -9.41 -6.23
CA ASN A 277 -35.82 -9.57 -7.67
C ASN A 277 -34.94 -10.77 -8.06
N ALA A 278 -34.76 -10.98 -9.37
CA ALA A 278 -33.94 -12.08 -9.87
C ALA A 278 -32.44 -11.94 -9.53
N PHE A 279 -31.97 -10.77 -9.11
CA PHE A 279 -30.56 -10.49 -8.91
C PHE A 279 -30.14 -10.73 -7.46
N GLY A 280 -28.99 -11.39 -7.28
CA GLY A 280 -28.32 -11.60 -6.02
C GLY A 280 -27.08 -10.72 -5.88
N LEU A 281 -26.33 -10.94 -4.79
CA LEU A 281 -25.10 -10.20 -4.51
C LEU A 281 -23.98 -10.49 -5.52
N SER A 282 -24.03 -11.63 -6.21
CA SER A 282 -23.05 -11.99 -7.25
C SER A 282 -23.34 -11.39 -8.62
N ASP A 283 -24.45 -10.68 -8.78
CA ASP A 283 -24.85 -10.12 -10.06
C ASP A 283 -24.32 -8.69 -10.24
N ARG A 284 -23.94 -8.35 -11.48
CA ARG A 284 -23.54 -7.00 -11.87
C ARG A 284 -24.72 -6.05 -12.07
N ASP A 285 -25.76 -6.19 -11.26
CA ASP A 285 -27.01 -5.41 -11.30
C ASP A 285 -27.38 -4.91 -9.88
N THR A 286 -28.57 -4.36 -9.67
CA THR A 286 -29.02 -3.84 -8.37
C THR A 286 -29.90 -4.88 -7.64
N PRO A 287 -29.33 -5.67 -6.72
CA PRO A 287 -30.11 -6.61 -5.90
C PRO A 287 -30.99 -5.86 -4.90
N ALA A 288 -31.96 -6.57 -4.32
CA ALA A 288 -32.68 -6.08 -3.14
C ALA A 288 -31.79 -6.24 -1.90
N ALA A 289 -30.88 -5.27 -1.71
CA ALA A 289 -29.93 -5.27 -0.62
C ALA A 289 -29.65 -3.84 -0.11
N VAL A 290 -29.28 -3.77 1.16
CA VAL A 290 -28.67 -2.59 1.79
C VAL A 290 -27.41 -3.02 2.54
N LEU A 291 -26.36 -2.22 2.44
CA LEU A 291 -25.02 -2.54 2.93
C LEU A 291 -24.56 -1.53 3.98
N ARG A 292 -23.72 -1.97 4.91
CA ARG A 292 -22.99 -1.12 5.84
C ARG A 292 -21.53 -1.51 5.86
N LYS A 293 -20.64 -0.51 5.83
CA LYS A 293 -19.19 -0.75 5.94
C LYS A 293 -18.87 -1.44 7.25
N GLN A 294 -18.01 -2.45 7.21
CA GLN A 294 -17.39 -2.96 8.42
C GLN A 294 -16.40 -1.92 8.94
N LYS A 295 -16.51 -1.57 10.23
CA LYS A 295 -15.71 -0.49 10.86
C LYS A 295 -14.68 -1.00 11.85
N SER A 296 -14.70 -2.29 12.16
CA SER A 296 -13.80 -2.91 13.13
C SER A 296 -13.40 -4.32 12.68
N LEU A 297 -12.17 -4.70 13.00
CA LEU A 297 -11.65 -6.05 12.83
C LEU A 297 -12.24 -7.04 13.85
N ASN A 298 -12.76 -6.56 14.98
CA ASN A 298 -13.32 -7.40 16.03
C ASN A 298 -14.73 -6.93 16.41
N MET A 299 -15.73 -7.52 15.75
CA MET A 299 -17.12 -7.15 15.95
C MET A 299 -18.07 -8.31 15.64
N THR A 300 -19.32 -8.17 16.07
CA THR A 300 -20.40 -9.07 15.70
C THR A 300 -21.51 -8.25 15.04
N PHE A 301 -21.81 -8.56 13.78
CA PHE A 301 -22.97 -8.03 13.06
C PHE A 301 -24.11 -9.04 13.21
N SER A 302 -25.24 -8.60 13.78
CA SER A 302 -26.41 -9.46 14.00
C SER A 302 -27.66 -8.83 13.40
N ALA A 303 -28.50 -9.64 12.75
CA ALA A 303 -29.74 -9.18 12.14
C ALA A 303 -30.88 -10.15 12.46
N GLN A 304 -31.95 -9.63 13.08
CA GLN A 304 -33.14 -10.40 13.40
C GLN A 304 -34.13 -10.34 12.24
N LEU A 305 -34.56 -11.50 11.75
CA LEU A 305 -35.49 -11.61 10.63
C LEU A 305 -36.91 -11.29 11.06
N LEU A 306 -37.70 -10.76 10.12
CA LEU A 306 -39.15 -10.66 10.28
C LEU A 306 -39.80 -12.04 10.16
N PRO A 307 -40.78 -12.40 11.02
CA PRO A 307 -41.49 -13.65 10.88
C PRO A 307 -42.34 -13.67 9.59
N THR A 308 -42.42 -14.84 8.96
CA THR A 308 -43.25 -15.03 7.76
C THR A 308 -44.54 -15.80 8.08
N LYS A 309 -45.59 -15.55 7.27
CA LYS A 309 -46.88 -16.27 7.37
C LYS A 309 -46.89 -17.60 6.62
N SER A 310 -45.96 -17.78 5.68
CA SER A 310 -45.76 -18.98 4.87
C SER A 310 -44.26 -19.27 4.75
N GLY A 311 -43.92 -20.49 4.33
CA GLY A 311 -42.54 -20.87 4.04
C GLY A 311 -42.03 -20.21 2.75
N LEU A 312 -40.72 -20.24 2.58
CA LEU A 312 -40.04 -19.85 1.35
C LEU A 312 -39.85 -21.09 0.45
N GLY A 313 -39.96 -20.88 -0.85
CA GLY A 313 -39.54 -21.82 -1.89
C GLY A 313 -38.01 -21.94 -1.96
N TYR A 314 -37.54 -22.91 -2.75
CA TYR A 314 -36.12 -23.00 -3.07
C TYR A 314 -35.69 -21.81 -3.93
N GLY A 315 -34.60 -21.14 -3.55
CA GLY A 315 -34.08 -19.96 -4.25
C GLY A 315 -34.67 -18.64 -3.75
N GLU A 316 -35.84 -18.66 -3.11
CA GLU A 316 -36.39 -17.54 -2.35
C GLU A 316 -35.59 -17.33 -1.07
N THR A 317 -34.68 -16.36 -1.11
CA THR A 317 -33.64 -16.19 -0.09
C THR A 317 -33.81 -14.87 0.63
N VAL A 318 -33.64 -14.88 1.96
CA VAL A 318 -33.39 -13.69 2.78
C VAL A 318 -32.26 -13.96 3.76
N GLY A 319 -31.31 -13.04 3.88
CA GLY A 319 -30.17 -13.26 4.75
C GLY A 319 -29.22 -12.08 4.87
N ILE A 320 -28.06 -12.37 5.46
CA ILE A 320 -26.98 -11.42 5.63
C ILE A 320 -25.69 -11.92 5.01
N SER A 321 -24.82 -11.00 4.60
CA SER A 321 -23.56 -11.34 3.94
C SER A 321 -22.41 -10.49 4.47
N ALA A 322 -21.24 -11.10 4.62
CA ALA A 322 -19.98 -10.36 4.64
C ALA A 322 -19.51 -10.23 3.18
N TYR A 323 -19.64 -9.02 2.63
CA TYR A 323 -19.54 -8.70 1.22
C TYR A 323 -18.29 -7.87 0.92
N LEU A 324 -17.50 -8.30 -0.07
CA LEU A 324 -16.41 -7.50 -0.63
C LEU A 324 -16.72 -7.09 -2.08
N SER A 325 -17.19 -8.03 -2.91
CA SER A 325 -17.54 -7.79 -4.31
C SER A 325 -18.50 -8.86 -4.82
N GLU A 326 -18.97 -8.72 -6.06
CA GLU A 326 -19.80 -9.73 -6.73
C GLU A 326 -19.10 -11.09 -6.89
N LEU A 327 -17.77 -11.12 -6.78
CA LEU A 327 -16.96 -12.34 -6.90
C LEU A 327 -16.52 -12.90 -5.56
N GLN A 328 -16.83 -12.20 -4.46
CA GLN A 328 -16.27 -12.49 -3.14
C GLN A 328 -17.18 -11.98 -2.02
N HIS A 329 -18.02 -12.87 -1.49
CA HIS A 329 -18.95 -12.59 -0.41
C HIS A 329 -19.39 -13.89 0.30
N GLN A 330 -19.77 -13.77 1.57
CA GLN A 330 -19.95 -14.90 2.49
C GLN A 330 -21.30 -14.78 3.17
N ASP A 331 -22.24 -15.61 2.73
CA ASP A 331 -23.64 -15.45 3.06
C ASP A 331 -24.05 -16.44 4.14
N ILE A 332 -24.89 -15.99 5.07
CA ILE A 332 -25.77 -16.86 5.86
C ILE A 332 -27.21 -16.39 5.67
N ALA A 333 -28.08 -17.31 5.28
CA ALA A 333 -29.43 -16.96 4.84
C ALA A 333 -30.43 -18.08 5.07
N VAL A 334 -31.71 -17.76 4.90
CA VAL A 334 -32.84 -18.67 5.02
C VAL A 334 -33.52 -18.81 3.66
N SER A 335 -33.86 -20.05 3.29
CA SER A 335 -34.59 -20.42 2.07
C SER A 335 -35.39 -21.71 2.31
N GLY A 336 -36.27 -22.08 1.38
CA GLY A 336 -36.72 -23.47 1.27
C GLY A 336 -35.53 -24.42 1.11
N CYS A 337 -35.58 -25.59 1.76
CA CYS A 337 -34.48 -26.55 1.75
C CYS A 337 -34.20 -27.12 0.35
N VAL A 338 -32.91 -27.32 0.03
CA VAL A 338 -32.51 -28.08 -1.16
C VAL A 338 -32.99 -29.53 -1.04
N ASN A 339 -33.60 -30.05 -2.10
CA ASN A 339 -34.03 -31.46 -2.25
C ASN A 339 -34.86 -32.03 -1.09
N SER A 340 -35.50 -31.18 -0.29
CA SER A 340 -36.35 -31.61 0.83
C SER A 340 -37.37 -30.54 1.17
N THR A 341 -38.47 -30.94 1.81
CA THR A 341 -39.51 -30.00 2.25
C THR A 341 -39.09 -29.28 3.54
N GLY A 342 -39.51 -28.02 3.69
CA GLY A 342 -39.31 -27.21 4.89
C GLY A 342 -38.29 -26.08 4.68
N MET A 343 -38.00 -25.36 5.76
CA MET A 343 -37.08 -24.22 5.77
C MET A 343 -35.68 -24.67 6.21
N CYS A 344 -34.66 -24.11 5.56
CA CYS A 344 -33.27 -24.33 5.89
C CYS A 344 -32.54 -23.01 6.11
N ILE A 345 -31.59 -23.01 7.05
CA ILE A 345 -30.53 -22.01 7.12
C ILE A 345 -29.38 -22.55 6.29
N PHE A 346 -28.81 -21.74 5.42
CA PHE A 346 -27.65 -22.12 4.63
C PHE A 346 -26.53 -21.12 4.77
N THR A 347 -25.31 -21.59 4.53
CA THR A 347 -24.15 -20.75 4.29
C THR A 347 -23.70 -20.92 2.84
N ARG A 348 -23.43 -19.82 2.15
CA ARG A 348 -22.89 -19.80 0.80
C ARG A 348 -21.61 -18.98 0.77
N LEU A 349 -20.49 -19.63 0.50
CA LEU A 349 -19.20 -18.96 0.37
C LEU A 349 -18.85 -18.77 -1.10
N MET A 350 -18.85 -17.52 -1.57
CA MET A 350 -18.36 -17.15 -2.90
C MET A 350 -16.88 -16.77 -2.75
N MET A 351 -16.00 -17.63 -3.24
CA MET A 351 -14.55 -17.50 -3.11
C MET A 351 -13.90 -17.67 -4.48
N ASN A 352 -13.43 -16.56 -5.06
CA ASN A 352 -12.82 -16.57 -6.39
C ASN A 352 -13.73 -17.21 -7.46
N SER A 353 -14.99 -16.77 -7.51
CA SER A 353 -16.03 -17.35 -8.39
C SER A 353 -16.38 -18.82 -8.14
N THR A 354 -15.85 -19.44 -7.08
CA THR A 354 -16.20 -20.80 -6.65
C THR A 354 -17.19 -20.71 -5.51
N VAL A 355 -18.26 -21.51 -5.59
CA VAL A 355 -19.32 -21.54 -4.58
C VAL A 355 -19.16 -22.78 -3.70
N GLN A 356 -19.09 -22.58 -2.38
CA GLN A 356 -19.34 -23.64 -1.40
C GLN A 356 -20.70 -23.41 -0.75
N TYR A 357 -21.48 -24.48 -0.60
CA TYR A 357 -22.83 -24.41 -0.06
C TYR A 357 -23.05 -25.51 0.98
N ASP A 358 -23.49 -25.11 2.16
CA ASP A 358 -23.87 -26.00 3.25
C ASP A 358 -25.23 -25.54 3.81
N GLN A 359 -26.08 -26.47 4.26
CA GLN A 359 -27.38 -26.12 4.86
C GLN A 359 -27.73 -27.00 6.07
N VAL A 360 -28.49 -26.43 7.00
CA VAL A 360 -29.10 -27.11 8.14
C VAL A 360 -30.60 -26.88 8.17
N LYS A 361 -31.37 -27.88 8.58
CA LYS A 361 -32.82 -27.74 8.72
C LYS A 361 -33.14 -26.79 9.86
N LEU A 362 -34.02 -25.82 9.60
CA LEU A 362 -34.53 -24.90 10.62
C LEU A 362 -35.55 -25.59 11.55
N ASN A 363 -36.12 -26.72 11.12
CA ASN A 363 -37.20 -27.43 11.81
C ASN A 363 -38.44 -26.55 12.08
N SER A 364 -38.70 -25.61 11.17
CA SER A 364 -39.88 -24.73 11.16
C SER A 364 -40.46 -24.65 9.75
N ALA A 365 -41.78 -24.44 9.65
CA ALA A 365 -42.46 -24.23 8.37
C ALA A 365 -42.39 -22.78 7.87
N THR A 366 -42.11 -21.83 8.76
CA THR A 366 -41.99 -20.39 8.48
C THR A 366 -40.76 -19.81 9.17
N ILE A 367 -40.40 -18.56 8.88
CA ILE A 367 -39.36 -17.84 9.63
C ILE A 367 -39.91 -17.52 11.04
N PRO A 368 -39.26 -18.01 12.11
CA PRO A 368 -39.65 -17.71 13.49
C PRO A 368 -39.42 -16.24 13.85
N SER A 369 -40.21 -15.69 14.77
CA SER A 369 -40.16 -14.27 15.15
C SER A 369 -38.88 -13.84 15.85
N ASP A 370 -38.12 -14.78 16.40
CA ASP A 370 -36.90 -14.55 17.15
C ASP A 370 -35.63 -14.98 16.40
N LEU A 371 -35.74 -15.54 15.19
CA LEU A 371 -34.59 -16.01 14.42
C LEU A 371 -33.64 -14.85 14.09
N THR A 372 -32.39 -14.97 14.54
CA THR A 372 -31.33 -13.98 14.35
C THR A 372 -30.15 -14.61 13.63
N LEU A 373 -29.65 -13.94 12.60
CA LEU A 373 -28.45 -14.31 11.88
C LEU A 373 -27.26 -13.49 12.39
N HIS A 374 -26.08 -14.09 12.44
CA HIS A 374 -24.86 -13.50 12.98
C HIS A 374 -23.67 -13.70 12.03
N ILE A 375 -22.87 -12.65 11.92
CA ILE A 375 -21.52 -12.69 11.38
C ILE A 375 -20.57 -12.19 12.48
N ARG A 376 -19.73 -13.09 12.99
CA ARG A 376 -18.63 -12.76 13.89
C ARG A 376 -17.40 -12.47 13.05
N ALA A 377 -16.89 -11.24 13.14
CA ALA A 377 -15.63 -10.83 12.54
C ALA A 377 -14.56 -10.74 13.63
N GLU A 378 -13.43 -11.38 13.39
CA GLU A 378 -12.21 -11.30 14.19
C GLU A 378 -11.04 -10.96 13.26
N PRO A 379 -9.90 -10.48 13.78
CA PRO A 379 -8.81 -9.99 12.93
C PRO A 379 -8.40 -10.97 11.81
N LEU A 380 -8.44 -12.28 12.09
CA LEU A 380 -8.00 -13.34 11.17
C LEU A 380 -9.11 -14.25 10.65
N SER A 381 -10.35 -14.12 11.12
CA SER A 381 -11.45 -15.03 10.78
C SER A 381 -12.82 -14.36 10.71
N TYR A 382 -13.73 -14.99 9.98
CA TYR A 382 -15.17 -14.76 10.08
C TYR A 382 -15.85 -16.06 10.46
N THR A 383 -16.89 -15.96 11.28
CA THR A 383 -17.75 -17.10 11.63
C THR A 383 -19.21 -16.73 11.39
N LEU A 384 -19.92 -17.58 10.64
CA LEU A 384 -21.33 -17.43 10.28
C LEU A 384 -22.17 -18.33 11.17
N GLY A 385 -23.25 -17.78 11.75
CA GLY A 385 -24.11 -18.56 12.63
C GLY A 385 -25.46 -17.90 12.89
N TYR A 386 -26.30 -18.58 13.66
CA TYR A 386 -27.64 -18.10 13.99
C TYR A 386 -27.99 -18.35 15.45
N SER A 387 -29.06 -17.73 15.94
CA SER A 387 -29.63 -18.01 17.25
C SER A 387 -31.14 -17.76 17.25
N PHE A 388 -31.81 -18.25 18.28
CA PHE A 388 -33.19 -17.88 18.61
C PHE A 388 -33.14 -16.79 19.70
N GLY A 389 -33.47 -15.57 19.30
CA GLY A 389 -33.33 -14.33 20.07
C GLY A 389 -31.93 -13.71 19.97
N MET A 390 -31.84 -12.37 19.96
CA MET A 390 -30.57 -11.64 19.76
C MET A 390 -29.45 -12.03 20.75
N ASN A 391 -29.83 -12.39 21.98
CA ASN A 391 -28.91 -12.83 23.04
C ASN A 391 -28.95 -14.35 23.27
N GLY A 392 -29.60 -15.11 22.39
CA GLY A 392 -29.70 -16.55 22.47
C GLY A 392 -28.35 -17.25 22.28
N THR A 393 -28.35 -18.56 22.55
CA THR A 393 -27.21 -19.43 22.27
C THR A 393 -26.92 -19.43 20.77
N LYS A 394 -25.67 -19.12 20.41
CA LYS A 394 -25.23 -19.01 19.02
C LYS A 394 -24.84 -20.38 18.48
N HIS A 395 -25.40 -20.74 17.34
CA HIS A 395 -25.10 -21.94 16.58
C HIS A 395 -24.24 -21.55 15.38
N TRP A 396 -22.92 -21.77 15.49
CA TRP A 396 -21.96 -21.48 14.44
C TRP A 396 -21.94 -22.60 13.40
N LEU A 397 -21.99 -22.24 12.12
CA LEU A 397 -22.11 -23.17 11.00
C LEU A 397 -20.84 -23.22 10.15
N LYS A 398 -20.20 -22.06 9.93
CA LYS A 398 -19.06 -21.95 9.04
C LYS A 398 -18.06 -20.95 9.57
N GLU A 399 -16.78 -21.31 9.51
CA GLU A 399 -15.66 -20.42 9.77
C GLU A 399 -14.78 -20.32 8.52
N LEU A 400 -14.21 -19.14 8.28
CA LEU A 400 -13.30 -18.87 7.17
C LEU A 400 -12.29 -17.78 7.52
N SER A 401 -11.17 -17.70 6.78
CA SER A 401 -10.17 -16.66 6.98
C SER A 401 -10.68 -15.27 6.57
N SER A 402 -10.33 -14.24 7.34
CA SER A 402 -10.62 -12.84 7.02
C SER A 402 -9.95 -12.34 5.75
N SER A 403 -8.88 -13.01 5.31
CA SER A 403 -8.20 -12.73 4.03
C SER A 403 -9.13 -12.81 2.82
N TRP A 404 -10.17 -13.66 2.88
CA TRP A 404 -11.20 -13.73 1.85
C TRP A 404 -12.05 -12.46 1.75
N LEU A 405 -11.83 -11.43 2.56
CA LEU A 405 -12.49 -10.14 2.41
C LEU A 405 -11.49 -9.00 2.18
N ALA A 406 -10.30 -9.32 1.64
CA ALA A 406 -9.25 -8.33 1.40
C ALA A 406 -8.73 -8.26 -0.05
N PHE A 407 -8.96 -9.27 -0.89
CA PHE A 407 -8.41 -9.33 -2.26
C PHE A 407 -9.48 -9.65 -3.30
N ALA A 408 -9.20 -9.26 -4.54
CA ALA A 408 -9.99 -9.66 -5.71
C ALA A 408 -9.36 -10.89 -6.39
N PRO A 409 -10.14 -11.65 -7.18
CA PRO A 409 -9.63 -12.64 -8.11
C PRO A 409 -8.47 -12.14 -8.99
N THR A 410 -7.64 -13.06 -9.48
CA THR A 410 -6.56 -12.72 -10.43
C THR A 410 -7.10 -11.97 -11.65
N ASN A 411 -6.47 -10.87 -12.03
CA ASN A 411 -6.88 -9.92 -13.08
C ASN A 411 -8.10 -9.04 -12.76
N TRP A 412 -8.64 -9.13 -11.54
CA TRP A 412 -9.68 -8.25 -11.05
C TRP A 412 -9.10 -7.30 -10.00
N PHE A 413 -9.82 -6.21 -9.74
CA PHE A 413 -9.40 -5.16 -8.82
C PHE A 413 -10.49 -4.93 -7.79
N VAL A 414 -10.08 -4.69 -6.54
CA VAL A 414 -10.97 -4.24 -5.48
C VAL A 414 -10.36 -3.04 -4.77
N PHE A 415 -11.15 -1.97 -4.73
CA PHE A 415 -10.77 -0.70 -4.10
C PHE A 415 -11.57 -0.43 -2.83
N GLU A 416 -12.38 -1.39 -2.42
CA GLU A 416 -13.32 -1.37 -1.30
C GLU A 416 -12.77 -2.20 -0.13
N GLY A 417 -13.44 -2.11 1.01
CA GLY A 417 -13.28 -3.01 2.15
C GLY A 417 -14.57 -3.78 2.41
N ALA A 418 -14.50 -4.75 3.33
CA ALA A 418 -15.65 -5.55 3.72
C ALA A 418 -16.84 -4.68 4.18
N SER A 419 -18.03 -5.11 3.78
CA SER A 419 -19.31 -4.55 4.21
C SER A 419 -20.24 -5.68 4.66
N PHE A 420 -21.19 -5.38 5.53
CA PHE A 420 -22.28 -6.29 5.86
C PHE A 420 -23.52 -5.93 5.04
N ALA A 421 -24.06 -6.90 4.31
CA ALA A 421 -25.30 -6.72 3.56
C ALA A 421 -26.47 -7.37 4.31
N LEU A 422 -27.61 -6.69 4.30
CA LEU A 422 -28.93 -7.33 4.40
C LEU A 422 -29.42 -7.52 2.97
N PHE A 423 -29.90 -8.71 2.61
CA PHE A 423 -30.37 -8.95 1.26
C PHE A 423 -31.54 -9.93 1.19
N ALA A 424 -32.29 -9.84 0.10
CA ALA A 424 -33.23 -10.86 -0.34
C ALA A 424 -33.19 -11.01 -1.86
N THR A 425 -33.40 -12.22 -2.37
CA THR A 425 -33.31 -12.51 -3.81
C THR A 425 -34.13 -13.74 -4.18
N GLY A 426 -34.63 -13.77 -5.42
CA GLY A 426 -35.21 -14.96 -6.03
C GLY A 426 -34.19 -15.84 -6.75
N THR A 427 -32.89 -15.53 -6.65
CA THR A 427 -31.78 -16.35 -7.19
C THR A 427 -31.95 -16.69 -8.66
N GLY A 428 -32.02 -15.67 -9.51
CA GLY A 428 -32.25 -15.81 -10.95
C GLY A 428 -33.71 -15.89 -11.37
N GLN A 429 -34.65 -15.96 -10.41
CA GLN A 429 -36.09 -15.95 -10.68
C GLN A 429 -36.78 -14.69 -10.13
N PRO A 430 -37.85 -14.20 -10.77
CA PRO A 430 -38.71 -13.16 -10.18
C PRO A 430 -39.27 -13.61 -8.83
N TRP A 431 -39.45 -12.67 -7.88
CA TRP A 431 -40.08 -12.99 -6.60
C TRP A 431 -41.55 -13.38 -6.81
N PRO A 432 -41.98 -14.60 -6.44
CA PRO A 432 -43.34 -15.04 -6.73
C PRO A 432 -44.39 -14.28 -5.92
N THR A 433 -45.59 -14.09 -6.49
CA THR A 433 -46.69 -13.38 -5.81
C THR A 433 -47.22 -14.10 -4.57
N HIS A 434 -46.97 -15.40 -4.44
CA HIS A 434 -47.34 -16.22 -3.29
C HIS A 434 -46.26 -16.27 -2.20
N ALA A 435 -45.04 -15.82 -2.52
CA ALA A 435 -43.95 -15.78 -1.56
C ALA A 435 -44.22 -14.68 -0.51
N PRO A 436 -43.95 -14.93 0.78
CA PRO A 436 -44.21 -13.96 1.83
C PRO A 436 -43.31 -12.73 1.72
N GLU A 437 -43.72 -11.64 2.37
CA GLU A 437 -42.84 -10.50 2.63
C GLU A 437 -41.68 -10.93 3.54
N VAL A 438 -40.46 -10.52 3.20
CA VAL A 438 -39.24 -10.85 3.94
C VAL A 438 -38.45 -9.59 4.29
N GLY A 439 -37.70 -9.66 5.39
CA GLY A 439 -36.92 -8.53 5.86
C GLY A 439 -36.42 -8.72 7.28
N PHE A 440 -36.10 -7.61 7.95
CA PHE A 440 -35.46 -7.59 9.26
C PHE A 440 -36.17 -6.62 10.21
N SER A 441 -36.33 -7.02 11.46
CA SER A 441 -36.89 -6.17 12.52
C SER A 441 -35.81 -5.32 13.20
N ARG A 442 -34.56 -5.82 13.23
CA ARG A 442 -33.49 -5.19 13.99
C ARG A 442 -32.11 -5.61 13.51
N VAL A 443 -31.16 -4.68 13.55
CA VAL A 443 -29.72 -4.92 13.40
C VAL A 443 -28.97 -4.41 14.62
N THR A 444 -27.93 -5.14 15.03
CA THR A 444 -26.95 -4.70 16.04
C THR A 444 -25.52 -4.94 15.58
N GLU A 445 -24.65 -3.96 15.78
CA GLU A 445 -23.20 -4.11 15.66
C GLU A 445 -22.57 -3.96 17.03
N THR A 446 -22.11 -5.07 17.59
CA THR A 446 -21.38 -5.08 18.87
C THR A 446 -19.89 -5.08 18.57
N TYR A 447 -19.18 -4.08 19.08
CA TYR A 447 -17.74 -3.92 18.88
C TYR A 447 -16.97 -4.41 20.11
N TYR A 448 -15.79 -4.97 19.87
CA TYR A 448 -14.90 -5.48 20.91
C TYR A 448 -13.51 -4.88 20.73
N VAL A 449 -12.68 -4.97 21.76
CA VAL A 449 -11.27 -4.59 21.65
C VAL A 449 -10.60 -5.48 20.61
N GLU A 450 -9.97 -4.87 19.60
CA GLU A 450 -9.44 -5.62 18.47
C GLU A 450 -8.24 -6.50 18.82
N ASN A 451 -7.55 -6.22 19.94
CA ASN A 451 -6.40 -6.96 20.47
C ASN A 451 -5.41 -7.35 19.36
N ILE A 452 -5.19 -6.42 18.41
CA ILE A 452 -4.25 -6.62 17.31
C ILE A 452 -2.87 -6.78 17.96
N PRO A 453 -2.16 -7.92 17.76
CA PRO A 453 -0.79 -8.05 18.22
C PRO A 453 0.02 -6.89 17.66
N ASP A 454 0.95 -6.34 18.44
CA ASP A 454 1.84 -5.30 17.92
C ASP A 454 2.73 -5.94 16.84
N HIS A 455 2.34 -5.72 15.59
CA HIS A 455 3.08 -6.14 14.41
C HIS A 455 4.12 -5.08 14.01
N ASP A 456 4.16 -3.93 14.70
CA ASP A 456 5.12 -2.88 14.46
C ASP A 456 6.48 -3.32 15.04
N LYS A 457 7.29 -4.02 14.24
CA LYS A 457 8.59 -4.58 14.65
C LYS A 457 9.69 -3.53 14.84
N CYS A 458 9.33 -2.28 15.14
CA CYS A 458 10.27 -1.18 15.37
C CYS A 458 10.39 -0.89 16.87
N SER A 459 11.24 -1.65 17.56
CA SER A 459 11.71 -1.29 18.90
C SER A 459 12.58 -0.03 18.86
N ASP A 460 12.25 0.95 19.71
CA ASP A 460 12.97 2.20 20.03
C ASP A 460 13.63 2.99 18.88
N ILE A 461 12.87 3.95 18.37
CA ILE A 461 13.28 5.04 17.47
C ILE A 461 14.16 6.11 18.20
N SER A 462 14.81 5.77 19.31
CA SER A 462 15.75 6.67 19.99
C SER A 462 17.08 6.86 19.24
N ASP A 463 17.33 6.10 18.17
CA ASP A 463 18.62 6.07 17.47
C ASP A 463 18.66 6.88 16.15
N TYR A 464 17.58 7.56 15.74
CA TYR A 464 17.58 8.31 14.46
C TYR A 464 18.44 9.59 14.46
N SER A 465 18.69 10.19 15.63
CA SER A 465 19.67 11.28 15.73
C SER A 465 21.11 10.80 15.55
N SER A 466 21.39 9.51 15.72
CA SER A 466 22.73 8.93 15.53
C SER A 466 23.01 8.56 14.06
N LEU A 467 21.97 8.34 13.25
CA LEU A 467 22.11 8.00 11.82
C LEU A 467 22.56 9.16 10.92
N LYS A 468 22.44 10.42 11.37
CA LYS A 468 23.14 11.55 10.70
C LYS A 468 24.66 11.55 10.96
N MET A 469 25.19 10.58 11.72
CA MET A 469 26.60 10.46 12.07
C MET A 469 27.24 9.14 11.56
N SER A 470 26.62 8.44 10.60
CA SER A 470 27.19 7.18 10.06
C SER A 470 28.45 7.43 9.23
N THR A 471 29.50 6.66 9.55
CA THR A 471 30.73 6.58 8.78
C THR A 471 30.70 5.33 7.90
N ALA A 472 31.09 5.45 6.62
CA ALA A 472 31.34 4.32 5.73
C ALA A 472 32.85 4.12 5.50
N ALA A 473 33.31 2.90 5.26
CA ALA A 473 34.67 2.63 4.81
C ALA A 473 34.70 1.81 3.52
N VAL A 474 35.65 2.10 2.63
CA VAL A 474 35.84 1.39 1.36
C VAL A 474 37.23 0.77 1.27
N PHE A 475 37.28 -0.55 1.12
CA PHE A 475 38.48 -1.27 0.69
C PHE A 475 38.49 -1.38 -0.83
N GLY A 476 39.66 -1.11 -1.44
CA GLY A 476 39.80 -1.16 -2.91
C GLY A 476 39.26 0.08 -3.63
N SER A 477 39.20 1.22 -2.95
CA SER A 477 38.67 2.52 -3.46
C SER A 477 39.36 3.07 -4.72
N THR A 478 40.54 2.55 -5.11
CA THR A 478 41.23 2.90 -6.36
C THR A 478 40.98 1.94 -7.51
N GLY A 479 40.24 0.85 -7.25
CA GLY A 479 39.85 -0.13 -8.26
C GLY A 479 38.72 0.37 -9.18
N ALA A 480 38.47 -0.36 -10.27
CA ALA A 480 37.44 0.01 -11.24
C ALA A 480 36.04 0.14 -10.61
N VAL A 481 35.68 -0.78 -9.71
CA VAL A 481 34.40 -0.73 -8.98
C VAL A 481 34.51 0.17 -7.74
N GLY A 482 35.59 0.04 -6.96
CA GLY A 482 35.74 0.78 -5.70
C GLY A 482 35.82 2.31 -5.86
N SER A 483 36.36 2.81 -6.98
CA SER A 483 36.38 4.25 -7.27
C SER A 483 34.99 4.83 -7.54
N GLN A 484 34.10 4.03 -8.14
CA GLN A 484 32.71 4.42 -8.37
C GLN A 484 31.90 4.37 -7.07
N ILE A 485 32.08 3.30 -6.27
CA ILE A 485 31.49 3.23 -4.92
C ILE A 485 31.88 4.46 -4.11
N LEU A 486 33.18 4.81 -4.09
CA LEU A 486 33.64 6.00 -3.40
C LEU A 486 32.96 7.28 -3.88
N ALA A 487 32.86 7.49 -5.20
CA ALA A 487 32.21 8.66 -5.76
C ALA A 487 30.73 8.76 -5.35
N THR A 488 29.99 7.64 -5.41
CA THR A 488 28.59 7.57 -4.98
C THR A 488 28.43 7.88 -3.50
N LEU A 489 29.27 7.32 -2.64
CA LEU A 489 29.21 7.57 -1.21
C LEU A 489 29.48 9.04 -0.87
N LEU A 490 30.42 9.68 -1.58
CA LEU A 490 30.74 11.09 -1.38
C LEU A 490 29.66 12.05 -1.88
N ALA A 491 28.91 11.65 -2.91
CA ALA A 491 27.77 12.41 -3.44
C ALA A 491 26.49 12.24 -2.60
N SER A 492 26.46 11.24 -1.72
CA SER A 492 25.31 10.97 -0.85
C SER A 492 25.38 11.75 0.46
N ASP A 493 24.21 12.15 0.97
CA ASP A 493 24.05 12.70 2.32
C ASP A 493 23.77 11.64 3.39
N THR A 494 23.79 10.35 3.00
CA THR A 494 23.65 9.22 3.94
C THR A 494 24.85 9.08 4.89
N PHE A 495 26.04 9.52 4.50
CA PHE A 495 27.26 9.38 5.31
C PHE A 495 27.92 10.73 5.57
N SER A 496 28.16 11.03 6.85
CA SER A 496 28.87 12.23 7.27
C SER A 496 30.38 12.13 7.04
N PHE A 497 30.91 10.90 7.10
CA PHE A 497 32.30 10.59 6.78
C PHE A 497 32.40 9.35 5.90
N VAL A 498 33.26 9.42 4.89
CA VAL A 498 33.63 8.28 4.04
C VAL A 498 35.13 8.08 4.19
N LYS A 499 35.51 6.88 4.59
CA LYS A 499 36.90 6.51 4.85
C LYS A 499 37.37 5.50 3.81
N THR A 500 38.66 5.49 3.51
CA THR A 500 39.21 4.43 2.63
C THR A 500 40.49 3.88 3.22
N VAL A 501 40.67 2.57 3.13
CA VAL A 501 41.96 1.92 3.38
C VAL A 501 42.41 1.32 2.05
N SER A 502 43.52 1.83 1.53
CA SER A 502 43.93 1.54 0.16
C SER A 502 45.45 1.61 -0.02
N ARG A 503 45.99 0.88 -1.01
CA ARG A 503 47.44 0.89 -1.29
C ARG A 503 47.93 2.23 -1.85
N ARG A 504 47.00 3.03 -2.39
CA ARG A 504 47.24 4.31 -3.05
C ARG A 504 46.06 5.22 -2.74
N ILE A 505 46.31 6.50 -2.49
CA ILE A 505 45.27 7.49 -2.24
C ILE A 505 44.33 7.59 -3.47
N PRO A 506 43.00 7.62 -3.28
CA PRO A 506 42.06 7.86 -4.36
C PRO A 506 42.26 9.22 -5.04
N SER A 507 42.03 9.29 -6.35
CA SER A 507 42.08 10.55 -7.09
C SER A 507 40.95 11.52 -6.72
N THR A 508 39.82 10.98 -6.25
CA THR A 508 38.65 11.75 -5.82
C THR A 508 38.91 12.38 -4.45
N GLN A 509 38.63 13.67 -4.30
CA GLN A 509 38.78 14.42 -3.06
C GLN A 509 37.43 15.03 -2.64
N SER A 510 37.17 15.08 -1.34
CA SER A 510 35.95 15.66 -0.77
C SER A 510 36.19 16.01 0.69
N ALA A 511 35.47 17.03 1.21
CA ALA A 511 35.48 17.35 2.64
C ALA A 511 34.94 16.20 3.51
N LYS A 512 34.14 15.29 2.95
CA LYS A 512 33.63 14.07 3.61
C LYS A 512 34.66 12.92 3.61
N LEU A 513 35.77 13.03 2.86
CA LEU A 513 36.70 11.92 2.62
C LEU A 513 37.91 11.93 3.56
N GLU A 514 38.15 10.82 4.25
CA GLU A 514 39.41 10.53 4.94
C GLU A 514 40.10 9.32 4.28
N ALA A 515 41.15 9.59 3.50
CA ALA A 515 41.86 8.55 2.75
C ALA A 515 43.11 8.06 3.49
N LEU A 516 43.09 6.83 3.99
CA LEU A 516 44.27 6.15 4.53
C LEU A 516 45.01 5.36 3.45
N GLN A 517 46.30 5.66 3.31
CA GLN A 517 47.22 4.92 2.48
C GLN A 517 48.00 3.91 3.32
N GLU A 518 47.87 2.63 2.98
CA GLU A 518 48.67 1.54 3.55
C GLU A 518 49.01 0.54 2.44
N SER A 519 50.30 0.49 2.09
CA SER A 519 50.79 -0.35 1.00
C SER A 519 50.82 -1.83 1.38
N ASP A 520 50.99 -2.14 2.66
CA ASP A 520 51.01 -3.50 3.20
C ASP A 520 49.59 -3.94 3.56
N THR A 521 49.01 -4.84 2.76
CA THR A 521 47.62 -5.29 2.96
C THR A 521 47.41 -6.06 4.25
N SER A 522 48.46 -6.62 4.85
CA SER A 522 48.35 -7.32 6.15
C SER A 522 48.02 -6.36 7.31
N LYS A 523 48.30 -5.06 7.14
CA LYS A 523 48.01 -4.02 8.14
C LYS A 523 46.64 -3.38 7.99
N TRP A 524 45.87 -3.76 6.97
CA TRP A 524 44.57 -3.12 6.68
C TRP A 524 43.54 -3.35 7.79
N ALA A 525 43.60 -4.50 8.45
CA ALA A 525 42.76 -4.81 9.60
C ALA A 525 43.02 -3.84 10.78
N GLU A 526 44.30 -3.61 11.10
CA GLU A 526 44.72 -2.65 12.13
C GLU A 526 44.30 -1.21 11.76
N LYS A 527 44.46 -0.84 10.49
CA LYS A 527 44.03 0.49 10.01
C LYS A 527 42.52 0.68 10.12
N LEU A 528 41.72 -0.35 9.84
CA LEU A 528 40.27 -0.28 9.98
C LEU A 528 39.86 -0.04 11.44
N ASP A 529 40.50 -0.73 12.39
CA ASP A 529 40.21 -0.56 13.82
C ASP A 529 40.64 0.82 14.34
N SER A 530 41.69 1.40 13.76
CA SER A 530 42.15 2.76 14.09
C SER A 530 41.25 3.90 13.60
N LEU A 531 40.24 3.62 12.78
CA LEU A 531 39.35 4.65 12.23
C LEU A 531 38.43 5.25 13.30
N ASN A 532 38.45 6.59 13.43
CA ASN A 532 37.51 7.31 14.28
C ASN A 532 36.83 8.48 13.54
N PRO A 533 35.49 8.53 13.42
CA PRO A 533 34.52 7.56 13.93
C PRO A 533 34.65 6.18 13.27
N LYS A 534 34.33 5.11 14.03
CA LYS A 534 34.34 3.75 13.49
C LYS A 534 33.28 3.61 12.39
N PRO A 535 33.59 2.92 11.28
CA PRO A 535 32.63 2.73 10.21
C PRO A 535 31.49 1.80 10.66
N SER A 536 30.26 2.22 10.39
CA SER A 536 29.05 1.40 10.56
C SER A 536 28.79 0.49 9.35
N VAL A 537 29.32 0.88 8.17
CA VAL A 537 29.21 0.18 6.90
C VAL A 537 30.58 0.03 6.25
N VAL A 538 30.92 -1.17 5.75
CA VAL A 538 32.15 -1.42 4.98
C VAL A 538 31.82 -1.96 3.60
N PHE A 539 32.43 -1.38 2.58
CA PHE A 539 32.41 -1.87 1.20
C PHE A 539 33.76 -2.48 0.85
N ASN A 540 33.77 -3.76 0.49
CA ASN A 540 34.94 -4.47 0.01
C ASN A 540 34.84 -4.71 -1.50
N ALA A 541 35.55 -3.86 -2.25
CA ALA A 541 35.70 -3.95 -3.70
C ALA A 541 37.13 -4.37 -4.10
N VAL A 542 37.84 -5.08 -3.23
CA VAL A 542 39.18 -5.60 -3.53
C VAL A 542 39.08 -6.72 -4.56
N GLY A 543 39.94 -6.62 -5.58
CA GLY A 543 40.10 -7.66 -6.59
C GLY A 543 41.24 -7.33 -7.54
N THR A 544 41.80 -8.36 -8.14
CA THR A 544 42.86 -8.25 -9.14
C THR A 544 42.69 -9.28 -10.26
N THR A 545 43.40 -9.07 -11.35
CA THR A 545 43.46 -10.05 -12.45
C THR A 545 44.67 -10.98 -12.25
N ARG A 546 44.59 -12.20 -12.77
CA ARG A 546 45.70 -13.17 -12.75
C ARG A 546 47.00 -12.57 -13.30
N ALA A 547 46.90 -11.78 -14.39
CA ALA A 547 48.03 -11.10 -15.00
C ALA A 547 48.65 -10.05 -14.06
N ALA A 548 47.82 -9.19 -13.45
CA ALA A 548 48.29 -8.16 -12.53
C ALA A 548 48.83 -8.73 -11.20
N ALA A 549 48.38 -9.92 -10.78
CA ALA A 549 48.89 -10.60 -9.60
C ALA A 549 50.20 -11.38 -9.86
N GLY A 550 50.57 -11.60 -11.13
CA GLY A 550 51.73 -12.43 -11.49
C GLY A 550 51.51 -13.93 -11.24
N GLY A 551 50.26 -14.41 -11.24
CA GLY A 551 49.94 -15.83 -11.05
C GLY A 551 48.68 -16.08 -10.25
N ILE A 552 48.20 -17.33 -10.29
CA ILE A 552 46.95 -17.73 -9.64
C ILE A 552 47.05 -17.77 -8.11
N GLN A 553 48.23 -18.15 -7.57
CA GLN A 553 48.48 -18.15 -6.13
C GLN A 553 48.46 -16.73 -5.55
N ASN A 554 49.05 -15.76 -6.25
CA ASN A 554 49.02 -14.37 -5.82
C ASN A 554 47.64 -13.73 -6.00
N GLN A 555 46.88 -14.15 -7.02
CA GLN A 555 45.48 -13.75 -7.15
C GLN A 555 44.64 -14.29 -5.99
N TRP A 556 44.87 -15.53 -5.56
CA TRP A 556 44.17 -16.13 -4.41
C TRP A 556 44.38 -15.31 -3.13
N LYS A 557 45.63 -14.91 -2.84
CA LYS A 557 45.95 -14.07 -1.68
C LYS A 557 45.15 -12.76 -1.64
N ILE A 558 44.82 -12.19 -2.81
CA ILE A 558 44.15 -10.88 -2.91
C ILE A 558 42.62 -11.03 -3.03
N ASP A 559 42.14 -11.88 -3.93
CA ASP A 559 40.70 -12.04 -4.23
C ASP A 559 39.98 -13.00 -3.27
N HIS A 560 40.71 -13.78 -2.47
CA HIS A 560 40.17 -14.67 -1.45
C HIS A 560 40.66 -14.29 -0.04
N ASP A 561 41.95 -14.51 0.27
CA ASP A 561 42.44 -14.45 1.65
C ASP A 561 42.29 -13.05 2.25
N LEU A 562 42.77 -12.02 1.56
CA LEU A 562 42.64 -10.62 1.98
C LEU A 562 41.17 -10.18 2.12
N CYS A 563 40.28 -10.69 1.27
CA CYS A 563 38.86 -10.34 1.36
C CYS A 563 38.19 -10.93 2.61
N ILE A 564 38.56 -12.15 3.00
CA ILE A 564 38.12 -12.79 4.25
C ILE A 564 38.74 -12.08 5.46
N GLU A 565 40.02 -11.72 5.41
CA GLU A 565 40.69 -10.95 6.46
C GLU A 565 40.02 -9.59 6.69
N ASN A 566 39.71 -8.86 5.62
CA ASN A 566 38.96 -7.59 5.70
C ASN A 566 37.56 -7.79 6.31
N ALA A 567 36.89 -8.90 6.01
CA ALA A 567 35.59 -9.22 6.61
C ALA A 567 35.73 -9.51 8.11
N ARG A 568 36.71 -10.33 8.51
CA ARG A 568 37.00 -10.59 9.93
C ARG A 568 37.32 -9.32 10.69
N ALA A 569 38.16 -8.46 10.10
CA ALA A 569 38.52 -7.17 10.69
C ALA A 569 37.30 -6.25 10.84
N ALA A 570 36.45 -6.17 9.83
CA ALA A 570 35.21 -5.38 9.90
C ALA A 570 34.28 -5.90 11.00
N LYS A 571 34.10 -7.21 11.10
CA LYS A 571 33.28 -7.82 12.17
C LYS A 571 33.85 -7.51 13.55
N ALA A 572 35.16 -7.64 13.73
CA ALA A 572 35.85 -7.32 14.98
C ALA A 572 35.76 -5.82 15.34
N ALA A 573 35.78 -4.94 14.35
CA ALA A 573 35.63 -3.49 14.52
C ALA A 573 34.18 -3.05 14.86
N GLY A 574 33.23 -3.98 14.94
CA GLY A 574 31.83 -3.68 15.25
C GLY A 574 31.01 -3.17 14.06
N VAL A 575 31.48 -3.41 12.83
CA VAL A 575 30.76 -3.05 11.60
C VAL A 575 29.44 -3.82 11.55
N ARG A 576 28.34 -3.09 11.37
CA ARG A 576 26.98 -3.67 11.29
C ARG A 576 26.70 -4.21 9.89
N THR A 577 27.00 -3.40 8.86
CA THR A 577 26.75 -3.77 7.45
C THR A 577 28.05 -4.01 6.67
N TYR A 578 28.18 -5.18 6.06
CA TYR A 578 29.31 -5.53 5.21
C TYR A 578 28.88 -5.84 3.78
N VAL A 579 29.40 -5.09 2.82
CA VAL A 579 29.08 -5.21 1.39
C VAL A 579 30.29 -5.76 0.65
N PHE A 580 30.13 -6.90 -0.02
CA PHE A 580 31.18 -7.54 -0.81
C PHE A 580 30.85 -7.57 -2.29
N ILE A 581 31.81 -7.14 -3.12
CA ILE A 581 31.71 -7.23 -4.57
C ILE A 581 32.27 -8.59 -5.05
N SER A 582 31.34 -9.48 -5.37
CA SER A 582 31.59 -10.80 -5.96
C SER A 582 31.52 -10.73 -7.50
N SER A 583 31.08 -11.79 -8.16
CA SER A 583 30.90 -11.89 -9.61
C SER A 583 29.69 -12.79 -9.92
N ALA A 584 28.96 -12.48 -11.00
CA ALA A 584 27.91 -13.36 -11.51
C ALA A 584 28.49 -14.69 -12.02
N GLY A 585 27.68 -15.75 -12.00
CA GLY A 585 28.04 -17.07 -12.52
C GLY A 585 28.99 -17.89 -11.66
N THR A 586 29.36 -17.43 -10.46
CA THR A 586 30.31 -18.11 -9.56
C THR A 586 29.76 -19.39 -8.91
N ARG A 587 28.43 -19.60 -8.92
CA ARG A 587 27.75 -20.80 -8.40
C ARG A 587 27.04 -21.67 -9.47
N GLY A 588 27.38 -21.49 -10.76
CA GLY A 588 26.83 -22.32 -11.85
C GLY A 588 27.43 -23.73 -11.92
N PHE A 589 26.80 -24.65 -12.66
CA PHE A 589 27.22 -26.06 -12.76
C PHE A 589 28.70 -26.25 -13.17
N LEU A 590 29.24 -25.36 -14.02
CA LEU A 590 30.62 -25.40 -14.49
C LEU A 590 31.59 -24.54 -13.64
N SER A 591 31.10 -23.72 -12.72
CA SER A 591 31.92 -22.75 -11.96
C SER A 591 32.80 -23.43 -10.90
N ASN A 592 32.43 -24.63 -10.43
CA ASN A 592 33.21 -25.44 -9.49
C ASN A 592 34.58 -25.88 -10.04
N HIS A 593 34.84 -25.73 -11.34
CA HIS A 593 36.13 -26.02 -11.96
C HIS A 593 36.95 -24.77 -12.29
N VAL A 594 36.42 -23.57 -12.06
CA VAL A 594 37.10 -22.30 -12.38
C VAL A 594 37.72 -21.70 -11.10
N PRO A 595 39.06 -21.57 -11.01
CA PRO A 595 39.73 -21.10 -9.80
C PRO A 595 39.24 -19.74 -9.27
N TYR A 596 38.92 -18.80 -10.17
CA TYR A 596 38.37 -17.49 -9.80
C TYR A 596 36.99 -17.60 -9.14
N SER A 597 36.15 -18.54 -9.60
CA SER A 597 34.83 -18.77 -8.98
C SER A 597 34.98 -19.35 -7.57
N LYS A 598 35.93 -20.27 -7.37
CA LYS A 598 36.24 -20.80 -6.03
C LYS A 598 36.69 -19.71 -5.05
N MET A 599 37.54 -18.78 -5.51
CA MET A 599 37.97 -17.64 -4.69
C MET A 599 36.76 -16.82 -4.21
N LYS A 600 35.88 -16.42 -5.13
CA LYS A 600 34.71 -15.59 -4.78
C LYS A 600 33.70 -16.35 -3.91
N VAL A 601 33.40 -17.61 -4.22
CA VAL A 601 32.50 -18.45 -3.40
C VAL A 601 33.04 -18.63 -1.99
N GLY A 602 34.35 -18.88 -1.83
CA GLY A 602 34.98 -19.01 -0.52
C GLY A 602 34.84 -17.75 0.34
N VAL A 603 34.97 -16.56 -0.25
CA VAL A 603 34.73 -15.29 0.45
C VAL A 603 33.25 -15.12 0.81
N GLU A 604 32.34 -15.42 -0.13
CA GLU A 604 30.91 -15.35 0.14
C GLU A 604 30.49 -16.24 1.31
N ASP A 605 30.99 -17.47 1.37
CA ASP A 605 30.68 -18.41 2.44
C ASP A 605 31.29 -17.97 3.78
N ALA A 606 32.53 -17.48 3.78
CA ALA A 606 33.16 -16.92 4.98
C ALA A 606 32.41 -15.70 5.53
N ILE A 607 31.90 -14.81 4.67
CA ILE A 607 31.10 -13.65 5.11
C ILE A 607 29.79 -14.11 5.76
N LYS A 608 29.14 -15.14 5.22
CA LYS A 608 27.93 -15.72 5.82
C LYS A 608 28.22 -16.30 7.19
N GLU A 609 29.31 -17.05 7.34
CA GLU A 609 29.73 -17.65 8.62
C GLU A 609 30.07 -16.59 9.69
N LEU A 610 30.58 -15.43 9.29
CA LEU A 610 30.91 -14.34 10.22
C LEU A 610 29.68 -13.67 10.87
N GLY A 611 28.47 -13.92 10.36
CA GLY A 611 27.21 -13.49 10.97
C GLY A 611 27.13 -11.98 11.20
N PHE A 612 27.46 -11.16 10.19
CA PHE A 612 27.19 -9.72 10.24
C PHE A 612 25.70 -9.44 10.47
N GLU A 613 25.40 -8.31 11.10
CA GLU A 613 24.00 -7.85 11.25
C GLU A 613 23.35 -7.73 9.87
N HIS A 614 24.10 -7.20 8.90
CA HIS A 614 23.75 -7.23 7.48
C HIS A 614 24.97 -7.61 6.64
N ALA A 615 24.84 -8.68 5.84
CA ALA A 615 25.82 -9.04 4.82
C ALA A 615 25.19 -8.94 3.42
N ILE A 616 25.80 -8.15 2.54
CA ILE A 616 25.34 -7.92 1.17
C ILE A 616 26.39 -8.43 0.19
N ILE A 617 26.02 -9.39 -0.65
CA ILE A 617 26.89 -9.91 -1.72
C ILE A 617 26.36 -9.42 -3.07
N LEU A 618 27.12 -8.56 -3.74
CA LEU A 618 26.80 -8.04 -5.06
C LEU A 618 27.51 -8.86 -6.14
N ARG A 619 26.76 -9.44 -7.09
CA ARG A 619 27.30 -10.26 -8.20
C ARG A 619 27.14 -9.56 -9.56
N PRO A 620 28.05 -8.64 -9.94
CA PRO A 620 28.03 -7.99 -11.26
C PRO A 620 28.40 -8.97 -12.40
N GLY A 621 27.88 -8.72 -13.61
CA GLY A 621 28.22 -9.47 -14.83
C GLY A 621 29.66 -9.24 -15.35
N MET A 622 30.04 -9.99 -16.39
CA MET A 622 31.41 -9.96 -16.97
C MET A 622 31.85 -8.55 -17.41
N ILE A 623 33.01 -8.11 -16.92
CA ILE A 623 33.67 -6.87 -17.33
C ILE A 623 34.46 -7.15 -18.62
N LEU A 624 33.89 -6.82 -19.79
CA LEU A 624 34.55 -6.91 -21.10
C LEU A 624 35.09 -5.53 -21.53
N GLY A 625 36.38 -5.49 -21.90
CA GLY A 625 36.98 -4.42 -22.72
C GLY A 625 37.47 -3.17 -21.99
N ARG A 626 38.81 -3.02 -21.88
CA ARG A 626 39.48 -1.75 -21.58
C ARG A 626 40.01 -1.20 -22.90
N GLU A 627 39.24 -0.34 -23.57
CA GLU A 627 39.71 0.73 -24.47
C GLU A 627 38.49 1.37 -25.17
N THR A 628 38.42 2.71 -25.15
CA THR A 628 37.29 3.63 -25.52
C THR A 628 36.23 3.89 -24.41
N PRO A 629 35.72 5.15 -24.33
CA PRO A 629 35.87 6.03 -23.17
C PRO A 629 35.17 5.53 -21.90
N LYS A 630 35.85 5.69 -20.76
CA LYS A 630 35.42 5.37 -19.38
C LYS A 630 34.07 5.98 -18.94
N ALA A 631 33.46 6.83 -19.76
CA ALA A 631 32.17 7.48 -19.48
C ALA A 631 30.96 6.70 -20.06
N ALA A 632 30.97 6.23 -21.31
CA ALA A 632 29.73 5.79 -21.97
C ALA A 632 29.19 4.40 -21.49
N PHE A 633 30.06 3.44 -21.21
CA PHE A 633 29.62 2.12 -20.71
C PHE A 633 29.14 2.19 -19.25
N PHE A 634 29.81 3.02 -18.43
CA PHE A 634 29.43 3.23 -17.04
C PHE A 634 28.35 4.32 -16.87
N GLU A 635 28.13 5.22 -17.82
CA GLU A 635 26.87 6.00 -17.93
C GLU A 635 25.69 5.08 -18.20
N SER A 636 25.88 3.94 -18.88
CA SER A 636 24.84 2.92 -18.98
C SER A 636 24.67 2.13 -17.68
N ILE A 637 25.71 1.95 -16.86
CA ILE A 637 25.62 1.24 -15.56
C ILE A 637 25.16 2.18 -14.43
N VAL A 638 25.53 3.45 -14.44
CA VAL A 638 25.05 4.54 -13.56
C VAL A 638 23.65 4.97 -13.99
N GLY A 639 23.41 5.06 -15.30
CA GLY A 639 22.09 5.10 -15.88
C GLY A 639 21.26 3.88 -15.49
N ASN A 640 21.84 2.69 -15.34
CA ASN A 640 21.16 1.49 -14.87
C ASN A 640 21.13 1.30 -13.33
N LEU A 641 21.92 2.05 -12.55
CA LEU A 641 21.80 2.19 -11.09
C LEU A 641 20.71 3.22 -10.75
N ASN A 642 20.53 4.23 -11.60
CA ASN A 642 19.35 5.10 -11.64
C ASN A 642 18.13 4.41 -12.30
N LYS A 643 18.33 3.37 -13.12
CA LYS A 643 17.27 2.46 -13.61
C LYS A 643 17.19 1.14 -12.82
N LEU A 644 17.87 1.01 -11.68
CA LEU A 644 17.37 0.10 -10.66
C LEU A 644 16.02 0.69 -10.30
N GLY A 645 14.93 0.09 -10.79
CA GLY A 645 13.60 0.66 -10.64
C GLY A 645 13.41 1.10 -9.20
N GLN A 646 12.72 2.22 -8.97
CA GLN A 646 12.62 2.86 -7.66
C GLN A 646 12.42 1.85 -6.51
N GLY A 647 11.67 0.76 -6.73
CA GLY A 647 11.52 -0.34 -5.76
C GLY A 647 12.80 -1.03 -5.26
N ILE A 648 13.92 -1.04 -6.01
CA ILE A 648 15.22 -1.55 -5.54
C ILE A 648 15.98 -0.47 -4.76
N GLN A 649 15.91 0.80 -5.21
CA GLN A 649 16.47 1.92 -4.44
C GLN A 649 15.73 2.12 -3.11
N ASP A 650 14.40 2.00 -3.15
CA ASP A 650 13.51 1.97 -1.99
C ASP A 650 13.82 0.75 -1.11
N ARG A 651 14.08 -0.45 -1.66
CA ARG A 651 14.55 -1.60 -0.88
C ARG A 651 15.91 -1.38 -0.22
N ILE A 652 16.84 -0.69 -0.88
CA ILE A 652 18.16 -0.37 -0.30
C ILE A 652 18.02 0.71 0.79
N GLY A 653 17.16 1.72 0.59
CA GLY A 653 16.83 2.77 1.57
C GLY A 653 16.01 2.24 2.77
N MET A 654 15.09 1.30 2.53
CA MET A 654 14.31 0.58 3.56
C MET A 654 15.20 -0.16 4.54
N ARG A 655 16.36 -0.64 4.08
CA ARG A 655 17.25 -1.54 4.83
C ARG A 655 18.25 -0.82 5.73
N HIS A 656 18.35 0.50 5.66
CA HIS A 656 18.91 1.29 6.78
C HIS A 656 17.91 1.44 7.95
N ARG A 657 16.66 0.97 7.77
CA ARG A 657 15.55 1.15 8.72
C ARG A 657 14.89 -0.17 9.17
N SER A 658 15.45 -1.35 8.86
CA SER A 658 14.89 -2.64 9.28
C SER A 658 15.95 -3.69 9.66
N CYS A 659 15.59 -4.54 10.64
CA CYS A 659 16.43 -5.54 11.32
C CYS A 659 16.88 -6.71 10.41
N THR A 660 18.10 -7.18 10.71
CA THR A 660 18.84 -8.39 10.30
C THR A 660 18.23 -9.33 9.24
N ASP A 661 18.95 -9.49 8.11
CA ASP A 661 18.97 -10.71 7.28
C ASP A 661 20.12 -10.63 6.24
N VAL A 662 20.60 -11.80 5.77
CA VAL A 662 21.67 -11.94 4.75
C VAL A 662 21.06 -12.02 3.35
N ASP A 663 21.44 -11.10 2.45
CA ASP A 663 20.89 -11.03 1.10
C ASP A 663 21.94 -11.25 0.00
N ILE A 664 21.55 -12.06 -0.99
CA ILE A 664 22.31 -12.31 -2.22
C ILE A 664 21.59 -11.60 -3.38
N LEU A 665 22.24 -10.62 -4.00
CA LEU A 665 21.69 -9.88 -5.16
C LEU A 665 22.42 -10.29 -6.45
N GLU A 666 21.70 -10.92 -7.37
CA GLU A 666 22.15 -11.18 -8.75
C GLU A 666 21.59 -10.12 -9.69
N LEU A 667 22.48 -9.37 -10.36
CA LEU A 667 22.11 -8.39 -11.37
C LEU A 667 22.19 -9.07 -12.75
N TRP A 668 21.06 -9.56 -13.26
CA TRP A 668 20.94 -10.09 -14.62
C TRP A 668 20.56 -8.99 -15.61
N LYS A 669 21.24 -8.98 -16.77
CA LYS A 669 20.77 -8.31 -17.99
C LYS A 669 19.69 -9.20 -18.62
N THR A 670 18.52 -8.63 -18.87
CA THR A 670 17.60 -9.10 -19.91
C THR A 670 17.22 -7.88 -20.73
N ASP A 671 17.38 -8.02 -22.04
CA ASP A 671 17.28 -6.97 -23.07
C ASP A 671 15.94 -6.22 -23.09
#